data_AF-A0A200H599-F1
#
_entry.id   AF-A0A200H599-F1
#
_cell.length_a   1.000
_cell.length_b   1.000
_cell.length_c   1.000
_cell.angle_alpha   90.00
_cell.angle_beta   90.00
_cell.angle_gamma   90.00
#
_symmetry.space_group_name_H-M   'P 1'
#
loop_
_entity.id
_entity.type
_entity.pdbx_description
1 polymer ?
#
loop_
_entity_poly.entity_id
_entity_poly.type
_entity_poly.pdbx_seq_one_letter_code
_entity_poly.pdbx_strand_id
1 'polypeptide(L)'
;MTSVMIPQRRYRWRSWTAAVLAAAVGTVALTGVASAGTAQARPASAAAAESAVTVNSGTLEWGVRASIRNYLENFEHTAGWVEARDGATYDPGDPAIVFSDANGWVDTEQQSAELSFAGEVQMFGFGEDWLWFEDVRVTVDGGDAEIIADVIQSYNVKERRDDVTLATFELPDGAVGVEDGTLEIAAGEGLFTETVWNEHLPKLGGAATYGPPNDFTDPFSVTAELEGSTPGPGPEPTEPEPTEPEPTGPVPTVPAPDPDEAPYGTSRGTPLAGTDSYIAVTPGYALDPDGTTRVTVEGFNFNPGPAVEPGTGSGGIYVGLGQAADPDTENWRRSKGGVTGPGADLDYASPRFVAHQNSADGDVADAMMDADGYWKFELDVPGSTLESFFGGSAIDCLESRCGVYSFGAHGVVNADNEAATFLHFPGDGTEDGWPPRENENPDAPPTSEPDPLPADSQLTDANRGGLTEVSRSGRALTVGVGQEHAQQWVGATLHPDPAFISWYRVSGNGNITVTLPSGIAEGEHRLSVVDRDSELLGWLPFSYAVDQKPPPTGPPGENPGGVDKNPHGSSTGENPQSGARLTVEPAYELEDEGQKVTLTGEGYPTSNGGSNFGGAYIMFGWIDPELGGSWGPSGDGVGGHGYVYIEGEENQSMVSYPGNTTVPGFPTMDEDGDWEAEFTIASSRFTAFGQDVDCYTMQCGVITIGAHGQANAGVEVFTPVYFDADGSSIDPDARPVAGGQGGDGPGLGTDGLAPAAGAPAGLSAATGLVDGSDPAAARLVALIGLLIAAAGSLGLASLWATRPVPRS
;
A
#
# COMPACT_ATOMS: atom_id res chain seq x y z
N MET A 1 -32.05 -37.35 60.60
CA MET A 1 -32.22 -37.09 62.06
C MET A 1 -31.04 -36.19 62.43
N THR A 2 -31.20 -35.01 63.04
CA THR A 2 -32.30 -34.48 63.87
C THR A 2 -32.45 -32.95 63.68
N SER A 3 -33.62 -32.39 63.94
CA SER A 3 -34.02 -30.98 63.66
C SER A 3 -33.38 -29.91 64.57
N VAL A 4 -33.53 -28.61 64.23
CA VAL A 4 -34.27 -27.59 65.05
C VAL A 4 -34.35 -26.17 64.40
N MET A 5 -35.59 -25.66 64.30
CA MET A 5 -36.15 -24.28 64.36
C MET A 5 -35.60 -23.01 63.65
N ILE A 6 -36.59 -22.35 63.00
CA ILE A 6 -36.91 -20.94 62.63
C ILE A 6 -36.89 -19.95 63.85
N PRO A 7 -36.91 -18.57 63.82
CA PRO A 7 -37.25 -17.58 62.76
C PRO A 7 -36.37 -16.29 62.55
N GLN A 8 -36.77 -15.56 61.50
CA GLN A 8 -36.45 -14.17 61.09
C GLN A 8 -36.51 -13.04 62.13
N ARG A 9 -35.88 -11.89 61.78
CA ARG A 9 -36.42 -10.52 62.01
C ARG A 9 -36.06 -9.53 60.88
N ARG A 10 -37.05 -8.73 60.46
CA ARG A 10 -36.92 -7.51 59.61
C ARG A 10 -36.95 -6.26 60.50
N TYR A 11 -36.52 -5.08 60.01
CA TYR A 11 -37.20 -3.80 60.32
C TYR A 11 -36.96 -2.72 59.25
N ARG A 12 -37.94 -1.81 59.06
CA ARG A 12 -37.96 -0.64 58.13
C ARG A 12 -37.95 0.67 58.96
N TRP A 13 -37.92 1.85 58.31
CA TRP A 13 -38.74 3.08 58.50
C TRP A 13 -38.16 4.19 57.57
N ARG A 14 -38.88 5.00 56.76
CA ARG A 14 -39.85 6.12 57.01
C ARG A 14 -39.20 7.34 57.71
N SER A 15 -39.43 8.64 57.38
CA SER A 15 -40.50 9.35 56.60
C SER A 15 -40.19 10.89 56.43
N TRP A 16 -40.44 11.58 55.29
CA TRP A 16 -41.58 12.49 54.89
C TRP A 16 -41.33 14.05 54.84
N THR A 17 -41.81 14.70 53.75
CA THR A 17 -42.47 16.04 53.55
C THR A 17 -41.83 17.46 53.76
N ALA A 18 -41.72 18.21 52.64
CA ALA A 18 -42.41 19.49 52.25
C ALA A 18 -42.03 20.95 52.71
N ALA A 19 -42.12 21.89 51.72
CA ALA A 19 -42.68 23.27 51.73
C ALA A 19 -41.78 24.57 51.66
N VAL A 20 -41.76 25.17 50.46
CA VAL A 20 -41.93 26.61 50.03
C VAL A 20 -41.60 27.79 50.97
N LEU A 21 -40.78 28.76 50.47
CA LEU A 21 -41.04 30.23 50.53
C LEU A 21 -40.19 31.05 49.52
N ALA A 22 -40.51 32.34 49.29
CA ALA A 22 -40.24 33.06 48.02
C ALA A 22 -40.20 34.62 48.11
N ALA A 23 -39.24 35.29 47.42
CA ALA A 23 -39.22 36.73 47.00
C ALA A 23 -37.95 37.03 46.14
N ALA A 24 -37.99 37.47 44.85
CA ALA A 24 -38.33 38.81 44.27
C ALA A 24 -37.18 39.85 44.40
N VAL A 25 -36.73 40.67 43.43
CA VAL A 25 -37.32 41.44 42.28
C VAL A 25 -36.19 41.72 41.23
N GLY A 26 -36.34 41.95 39.91
CA GLY A 26 -37.47 41.92 38.95
C GLY A 26 -37.21 42.74 37.65
N THR A 27 -38.11 42.67 36.65
CA THR A 27 -38.40 43.65 35.54
C THR A 27 -37.33 43.93 34.44
N VAL A 28 -37.60 44.12 33.13
CA VAL A 28 -38.82 44.20 32.26
C VAL A 28 -38.57 43.52 30.88
N ALA A 29 -39.67 43.08 30.25
CA ALA A 29 -39.86 42.43 28.95
C ALA A 29 -39.19 43.02 27.68
N LEU A 30 -39.03 42.13 26.69
CA LEU A 30 -39.32 42.39 25.26
C LEU A 30 -40.02 41.15 24.66
N THR A 31 -40.85 41.38 23.63
CA THR A 31 -41.80 40.40 23.07
C THR A 31 -41.17 39.51 21.99
N GLY A 32 -41.38 38.19 22.09
CA GLY A 32 -41.14 37.24 21.00
C GLY A 32 -42.24 36.18 20.99
N VAL A 33 -42.97 36.06 19.87
CA VAL A 33 -44.03 35.06 19.69
C VAL A 33 -43.38 33.76 19.21
N ALA A 34 -43.25 32.78 20.09
CA ALA A 34 -42.86 31.43 19.71
C ALA A 34 -44.09 30.72 19.11
N SER A 35 -44.24 30.82 17.79
CA SER A 35 -45.17 29.98 17.04
C SER A 35 -44.68 28.54 17.10
N ALA A 36 -45.45 27.64 17.71
CA ALA A 36 -45.22 26.21 17.55
C ALA A 36 -45.50 25.86 16.07
N GLY A 37 -44.43 25.60 15.31
CA GLY A 37 -44.54 25.11 13.94
C GLY A 37 -45.13 23.70 13.95
N THR A 38 -46.43 23.58 13.72
CA THR A 38 -47.00 22.31 13.30
C THR A 38 -46.38 21.94 11.96
N ALA A 39 -45.68 20.80 11.89
CA ALA A 39 -45.24 20.23 10.63
C ALA A 39 -46.45 20.11 9.70
N GLN A 40 -46.48 20.97 8.70
CA GLN A 40 -47.61 21.10 7.80
C GLN A 40 -47.26 20.30 6.57
N ALA A 41 -47.84 19.09 6.47
CA ALA A 41 -47.63 18.21 5.33
C ALA A 41 -47.79 19.02 4.03
N ARG A 42 -46.72 19.07 3.24
CA ARG A 42 -46.77 19.67 1.90
C ARG A 42 -47.89 18.92 1.13
N PRO A 43 -48.87 19.62 0.55
CA PRO A 43 -49.75 18.95 -0.40
C PRO A 43 -48.89 18.50 -1.58
N ALA A 44 -48.95 17.22 -1.92
CA ALA A 44 -48.31 16.69 -3.13
C ALA A 44 -48.74 17.56 -4.31
N SER A 45 -47.75 18.10 -5.04
CA SER A 45 -48.00 19.08 -6.10
C SER A 45 -48.54 18.35 -7.33
N ALA A 46 -49.86 18.31 -7.47
CA ALA A 46 -50.55 17.75 -8.64
C ALA A 46 -50.41 18.66 -9.90
N ALA A 47 -49.20 19.17 -10.14
CA ALA A 47 -48.83 20.08 -11.23
C ALA A 47 -47.67 19.55 -12.09
N ALA A 48 -47.04 18.43 -11.75
CA ALA A 48 -45.97 17.80 -12.53
C ALA A 48 -46.46 16.92 -13.71
N ALA A 49 -47.77 16.90 -14.00
CA ALA A 49 -48.41 15.79 -14.70
C ALA A 49 -48.78 16.03 -16.18
N GLU A 50 -48.24 17.05 -16.87
CA GLU A 50 -48.52 17.28 -18.30
C GLU A 50 -47.42 16.73 -19.25
N SER A 51 -46.18 16.58 -18.78
CA SER A 51 -45.01 16.10 -19.54
C SER A 51 -44.50 14.72 -19.11
N ALA A 52 -44.94 14.21 -17.94
CA ALA A 52 -44.55 12.90 -17.43
C ALA A 52 -45.05 11.73 -18.31
N VAL A 53 -44.18 10.76 -18.58
CA VAL A 53 -44.41 9.53 -19.34
C VAL A 53 -44.39 8.32 -18.40
N THR A 54 -45.27 7.35 -18.63
CA THR A 54 -45.37 6.12 -17.83
C THR A 54 -44.26 5.13 -18.20
N VAL A 55 -43.61 4.56 -17.17
CA VAL A 55 -42.73 3.39 -17.25
C VAL A 55 -43.51 2.15 -16.81
N ASN A 56 -43.40 1.05 -17.57
CA ASN A 56 -44.12 -0.19 -17.26
C ASN A 56 -43.27 -1.48 -17.26
N SER A 57 -41.99 -1.39 -17.66
CA SER A 57 -41.01 -2.47 -17.55
C SER A 57 -39.61 -1.89 -17.60
N GLY A 58 -38.65 -2.62 -17.03
CA GLY A 58 -37.26 -2.19 -16.89
C GLY A 58 -36.57 -2.86 -15.71
N THR A 59 -35.31 -2.49 -15.49
CA THR A 59 -34.46 -2.97 -14.40
C THR A 59 -33.75 -1.82 -13.69
N LEU A 60 -33.47 -2.03 -12.41
CA LEU A 60 -32.50 -1.28 -11.62
C LEU A 60 -31.35 -2.24 -11.31
N GLU A 61 -30.12 -1.83 -11.61
CA GLU A 61 -28.91 -2.51 -11.16
C GLU A 61 -28.28 -1.66 -10.05
N TRP A 62 -28.19 -2.21 -8.83
CA TRP A 62 -27.55 -1.57 -7.70
C TRP A 62 -26.98 -2.61 -6.73
N GLY A 63 -25.72 -2.48 -6.34
CA GLY A 63 -25.04 -3.47 -5.50
C GLY A 63 -25.24 -3.31 -3.98
N VAL A 64 -25.89 -2.24 -3.52
CA VAL A 64 -25.88 -1.77 -2.12
C VAL A 64 -24.48 -1.33 -1.69
N ARG A 65 -23.54 -2.27 -1.54
CA ARG A 65 -22.10 -1.97 -1.43
C ARG A 65 -21.26 -3.22 -1.66
N ALA A 66 -20.31 -3.17 -2.57
CA ALA A 66 -19.49 -4.31 -2.97
C ALA A 66 -18.67 -4.85 -1.79
N SER A 67 -18.07 -3.97 -0.97
CA SER A 67 -17.33 -4.37 0.22
C SER A 67 -18.20 -5.00 1.33
N ILE A 68 -19.53 -4.76 1.34
CA ILE A 68 -20.46 -5.46 2.23
C ILE A 68 -20.74 -6.87 1.69
N ARG A 69 -21.06 -7.01 0.40
CA ARG A 69 -21.31 -8.32 -0.23
C ARG A 69 -20.11 -9.24 -0.07
N ASN A 70 -18.92 -8.77 -0.46
CA ASN A 70 -17.66 -9.50 -0.34
C ASN A 70 -17.39 -9.95 1.12
N TYR A 71 -17.55 -9.05 2.10
CA TYR A 71 -17.30 -9.39 3.50
C TYR A 71 -18.24 -10.48 4.03
N LEU A 72 -19.51 -10.46 3.61
CA LEU A 72 -20.49 -11.47 4.00
C LEU A 72 -20.23 -12.83 3.34
N GLU A 73 -19.85 -12.85 2.06
CA GLU A 73 -19.76 -14.07 1.25
C GLU A 73 -18.42 -14.80 1.35
N ASN A 74 -17.29 -14.09 1.35
CA ASN A 74 -15.96 -14.70 1.16
C ASN A 74 -15.19 -14.99 2.46
N PHE A 75 -15.73 -14.61 3.62
CA PHE A 75 -15.06 -14.79 4.91
C PHE A 75 -15.76 -15.84 5.79
N GLU A 76 -15.19 -17.05 5.91
CA GLU A 76 -15.79 -18.15 6.68
C GLU A 76 -16.25 -17.79 8.11
N HIS A 77 -15.60 -16.80 8.74
CA HIS A 77 -15.90 -16.38 10.11
C HIS A 77 -17.18 -15.54 10.25
N THR A 78 -17.72 -14.99 9.17
CA THR A 78 -19.02 -14.30 9.17
C THR A 78 -20.18 -15.30 9.11
N ALA A 79 -19.96 -16.47 8.48
CA ALA A 79 -21.01 -17.40 8.05
C ALA A 79 -22.16 -16.70 7.29
N GLY A 80 -21.81 -15.66 6.52
CA GLY A 80 -22.75 -14.79 5.83
C GLY A 80 -23.11 -15.23 4.42
N TRP A 81 -23.99 -14.44 3.80
CA TRP A 81 -24.49 -14.59 2.43
C TRP A 81 -25.34 -13.38 2.05
N VAL A 82 -25.52 -13.17 0.74
CA VAL A 82 -26.57 -12.31 0.17
C VAL A 82 -27.53 -13.19 -0.64
N GLU A 83 -28.84 -13.01 -0.46
CA GLU A 83 -29.88 -13.66 -1.26
C GLU A 83 -30.81 -12.60 -1.85
N ALA A 84 -31.08 -12.71 -3.15
CA ALA A 84 -32.07 -11.92 -3.86
C ALA A 84 -33.26 -12.81 -4.26
N ARG A 85 -34.48 -12.31 -4.08
CA ARG A 85 -35.72 -13.04 -4.36
C ARG A 85 -36.87 -12.11 -4.78
N ASP A 86 -38.01 -12.73 -5.13
CA ASP A 86 -39.29 -12.07 -5.43
C ASP A 86 -39.24 -10.85 -6.39
N GLY A 87 -38.37 -10.93 -7.39
CA GLY A 87 -38.17 -9.91 -8.43
C GLY A 87 -36.73 -9.42 -8.56
N ALA A 88 -35.91 -9.64 -7.52
CA ALA A 88 -34.46 -9.42 -7.59
C ALA A 88 -33.72 -10.70 -7.97
N THR A 89 -32.59 -10.54 -8.68
CA THR A 89 -31.64 -11.62 -8.99
C THR A 89 -30.20 -11.19 -8.68
N TYR A 90 -29.43 -12.12 -8.13
CA TYR A 90 -28.03 -11.95 -7.74
C TYR A 90 -27.39 -13.34 -7.60
N ASP A 91 -26.26 -13.59 -8.28
CA ASP A 91 -25.36 -14.70 -7.97
C ASP A 91 -24.12 -14.16 -7.20
N PRO A 92 -23.54 -14.92 -6.24
CA PRO A 92 -22.38 -14.46 -5.46
C PRO A 92 -21.21 -14.05 -6.34
N GLY A 93 -20.66 -12.86 -6.07
CA GLY A 93 -19.63 -12.22 -6.89
C GLY A 93 -20.15 -11.31 -8.02
N ASP A 94 -21.46 -11.20 -8.26
CA ASP A 94 -21.98 -10.24 -9.25
C ASP A 94 -21.70 -8.77 -8.84
N PRO A 95 -21.46 -7.87 -9.82
CA PRO A 95 -21.14 -6.46 -9.54
C PRO A 95 -22.34 -5.67 -8.99
N ALA A 96 -23.57 -6.09 -9.25
CA ALA A 96 -24.80 -5.46 -8.78
C ALA A 96 -25.91 -6.49 -8.53
N ILE A 97 -26.92 -6.11 -7.74
CA ILE A 97 -28.19 -6.83 -7.65
C ILE A 97 -29.12 -6.25 -8.72
N VAL A 98 -29.77 -7.11 -9.50
CA VAL A 98 -30.70 -6.68 -10.56
C VAL A 98 -32.13 -6.81 -10.03
N PHE A 99 -32.83 -5.68 -9.88
CA PHE A 99 -34.24 -5.59 -9.53
C PHE A 99 -35.06 -5.40 -10.82
N SER A 100 -36.15 -6.15 -11.00
CA SER A 100 -36.92 -6.15 -12.25
C SER A 100 -38.30 -5.46 -12.15
N ASP A 101 -39.11 -5.57 -13.21
CA ASP A 101 -40.50 -5.09 -13.27
C ASP A 101 -40.67 -3.59 -12.91
N ALA A 102 -39.78 -2.74 -13.43
CA ALA A 102 -39.85 -1.28 -13.22
C ALA A 102 -41.24 -0.70 -13.56
N ASN A 103 -41.80 0.07 -12.64
CA ASN A 103 -43.10 0.73 -12.80
C ASN A 103 -43.07 2.15 -12.25
N GLY A 104 -43.67 3.12 -12.95
CA GLY A 104 -43.74 4.48 -12.43
C GLY A 104 -43.85 5.53 -13.52
N TRP A 105 -43.19 6.68 -13.30
CA TRP A 105 -43.21 7.80 -14.23
C TRP A 105 -41.85 8.50 -14.32
N VAL A 106 -41.61 9.15 -15.47
CA VAL A 106 -40.45 9.99 -15.73
C VAL A 106 -40.85 11.26 -16.49
N ASP A 107 -40.21 12.38 -16.18
CA ASP A 107 -40.30 13.64 -16.93
C ASP A 107 -38.89 14.13 -17.26
N THR A 108 -38.50 13.97 -18.53
CA THR A 108 -37.18 14.36 -19.04
C THR A 108 -37.02 15.87 -19.20
N GLU A 109 -38.11 16.65 -19.34
CA GLU A 109 -38.03 18.12 -19.42
C GLU A 109 -37.78 18.72 -18.02
N GLN A 110 -38.34 18.11 -16.98
CA GLN A 110 -38.13 18.50 -15.58
C GLN A 110 -36.95 17.77 -14.90
N GLN A 111 -36.32 16.81 -15.58
CA GLN A 111 -35.30 15.91 -15.02
C GLN A 111 -35.76 15.28 -13.70
N SER A 112 -36.94 14.64 -13.71
CA SER A 112 -37.53 14.03 -12.51
C SER A 112 -38.17 12.67 -12.80
N ALA A 113 -38.19 11.78 -11.81
CA ALA A 113 -38.73 10.44 -11.94
C ALA A 113 -39.15 9.86 -10.59
N GLU A 114 -40.03 8.86 -10.62
CA GLU A 114 -40.35 7.99 -9.48
C GLU A 114 -40.65 6.60 -10.05
N LEU A 115 -39.78 5.63 -9.75
CA LEU A 115 -39.80 4.29 -10.30
C LEU A 115 -39.72 3.26 -9.17
N SER A 116 -40.67 2.35 -9.08
CA SER A 116 -40.63 1.18 -8.19
C SER A 116 -40.22 -0.09 -8.94
N PHE A 117 -39.55 -1.00 -8.24
CA PHE A 117 -39.04 -2.25 -8.80
C PHE A 117 -39.48 -3.43 -7.92
N ALA A 118 -39.68 -4.59 -8.54
CA ALA A 118 -39.90 -5.83 -7.82
C ALA A 118 -38.56 -6.37 -7.29
N GLY A 119 -38.57 -6.84 -6.04
CA GLY A 119 -37.45 -7.54 -5.45
C GLY A 119 -37.37 -7.43 -3.94
N GLU A 120 -36.79 -8.46 -3.35
CA GLU A 120 -36.45 -8.56 -1.93
C GLU A 120 -34.99 -9.00 -1.82
N VAL A 121 -34.21 -8.34 -0.96
CA VAL A 121 -32.79 -8.62 -0.73
C VAL A 121 -32.56 -8.86 0.75
N GLN A 122 -31.83 -9.92 1.08
CA GLN A 122 -31.40 -10.24 2.43
C GLN A 122 -29.89 -10.44 2.47
N MET A 123 -29.20 -9.52 3.15
CA MET A 123 -27.77 -9.58 3.46
C MET A 123 -27.61 -10.06 4.91
N PHE A 124 -26.98 -11.20 5.13
CA PHE A 124 -26.92 -11.86 6.44
C PHE A 124 -25.47 -12.14 6.86
N GLY A 125 -25.13 -11.97 8.14
CA GLY A 125 -23.79 -12.25 8.67
C GLY A 125 -23.73 -12.21 10.19
N PHE A 126 -22.82 -12.98 10.79
CA PHE A 126 -22.67 -13.15 12.24
C PHE A 126 -23.91 -13.69 12.98
N GLY A 127 -24.85 -14.29 12.24
CA GLY A 127 -26.13 -14.75 12.78
C GLY A 127 -27.23 -13.67 12.81
N GLU A 128 -27.00 -12.51 12.20
CA GLU A 128 -27.89 -11.35 12.19
C GLU A 128 -28.11 -10.86 10.75
N ASP A 129 -29.29 -10.31 10.45
CA ASP A 129 -29.48 -9.55 9.20
C ASP A 129 -28.70 -8.24 9.28
N TRP A 130 -28.00 -7.90 8.20
CA TRP A 130 -27.31 -6.62 8.04
C TRP A 130 -28.25 -5.59 7.44
N LEU A 131 -28.80 -5.94 6.27
CA LEU A 131 -29.93 -5.29 5.62
C LEU A 131 -30.83 -6.37 5.02
N TRP A 132 -32.11 -6.32 5.34
CA TRP A 132 -33.15 -7.14 4.74
C TRP A 132 -34.29 -6.21 4.34
N PHE A 133 -34.53 -6.04 3.03
CA PHE A 133 -35.45 -5.02 2.50
C PHE A 133 -36.18 -5.47 1.23
N GLU A 134 -37.29 -4.82 0.93
CA GLU A 134 -38.15 -5.00 -0.26
C GLU A 134 -38.70 -3.63 -0.73
N ASP A 135 -39.55 -3.61 -1.75
CA ASP A 135 -40.25 -2.41 -2.26
C ASP A 135 -39.30 -1.25 -2.67
N VAL A 136 -38.24 -1.61 -3.41
CA VAL A 136 -37.19 -0.68 -3.84
C VAL A 136 -37.74 0.34 -4.83
N ARG A 137 -37.42 1.62 -4.58
CA ARG A 137 -37.86 2.78 -5.34
C ARG A 137 -36.69 3.71 -5.63
N VAL A 138 -36.64 4.25 -6.83
CA VAL A 138 -35.74 5.34 -7.25
C VAL A 138 -36.57 6.60 -7.46
N THR A 139 -36.23 7.69 -6.77
CA THR A 139 -36.81 9.02 -7.01
C THR A 139 -35.73 9.99 -7.49
N VAL A 140 -36.05 10.83 -8.47
CA VAL A 140 -35.15 11.85 -9.03
C VAL A 140 -35.83 13.22 -9.00
N ASP A 141 -35.12 14.24 -8.51
CA ASP A 141 -35.55 15.64 -8.51
C ASP A 141 -34.40 16.55 -9.00
N GLY A 142 -34.31 16.72 -10.32
CA GLY A 142 -33.27 17.52 -10.96
C GLY A 142 -31.90 16.85 -10.98
N GLY A 143 -30.99 17.36 -10.15
CA GLY A 143 -29.61 16.89 -10.04
C GLY A 143 -29.38 15.85 -8.94
N ASP A 144 -30.44 15.44 -8.24
CA ASP A 144 -30.36 14.52 -7.10
C ASP A 144 -31.22 13.27 -7.34
N ALA A 145 -30.74 12.10 -6.91
CA ALA A 145 -31.51 10.86 -6.85
C ALA A 145 -31.46 10.20 -5.47
N GLU A 146 -32.54 9.54 -5.08
CA GLU A 146 -32.63 8.72 -3.86
C GLU A 146 -33.05 7.28 -4.20
N ILE A 147 -32.44 6.30 -3.52
CA ILE A 147 -32.93 4.93 -3.45
C ILE A 147 -33.63 4.74 -2.11
N ILE A 148 -34.90 4.32 -2.13
CA ILE A 148 -35.80 4.16 -0.98
C ILE A 148 -36.27 2.70 -0.93
N ALA A 149 -36.42 2.11 0.25
CA ALA A 149 -36.94 0.75 0.42
C ALA A 149 -37.66 0.54 1.76
N ASP A 150 -38.49 -0.51 1.82
CA ASP A 150 -39.06 -1.02 3.06
C ASP A 150 -38.09 -2.02 3.71
N VAL A 151 -37.38 -1.58 4.75
CA VAL A 151 -36.43 -2.41 5.51
C VAL A 151 -37.18 -3.29 6.50
N ILE A 152 -37.32 -4.57 6.17
CA ILE A 152 -37.93 -5.62 7.01
C ILE A 152 -37.14 -5.80 8.31
N GLN A 153 -35.81 -5.89 8.21
CA GLN A 153 -34.91 -6.06 9.35
C GLN A 153 -33.49 -5.55 9.00
N SER A 154 -32.71 -5.13 9.99
CA SER A 154 -31.30 -4.73 9.81
C SER A 154 -30.46 -5.07 11.05
N TYR A 155 -29.18 -4.67 11.05
CA TYR A 155 -28.24 -5.05 12.10
C TYR A 155 -28.62 -4.53 13.49
N ASN A 156 -29.00 -3.24 13.61
CA ASN A 156 -29.46 -2.69 14.89
C ASN A 156 -30.99 -2.55 15.00
N VAL A 157 -31.73 -2.47 13.87
CA VAL A 157 -33.19 -2.32 13.88
C VAL A 157 -33.86 -3.67 13.56
N LYS A 158 -34.38 -4.33 14.59
CA LYS A 158 -35.06 -5.64 14.51
C LYS A 158 -36.58 -5.55 14.31
N GLU A 159 -37.02 -4.46 13.69
CA GLU A 159 -38.42 -4.10 13.47
C GLU A 159 -38.55 -3.47 12.08
N ARG A 160 -39.60 -3.81 11.31
CA ARG A 160 -39.80 -3.23 9.98
C ARG A 160 -39.87 -1.71 10.01
N ARG A 161 -39.24 -1.07 9.04
CA ARG A 161 -39.30 0.36 8.73
C ARG A 161 -39.66 0.53 7.26
N ASP A 162 -40.83 1.10 7.03
CA ASP A 162 -41.32 1.42 5.69
C ASP A 162 -40.72 2.76 5.23
N ASP A 163 -40.56 2.96 3.92
CA ASP A 163 -40.09 4.22 3.30
C ASP A 163 -38.71 4.72 3.82
N VAL A 164 -37.73 3.83 4.01
CA VAL A 164 -36.36 4.23 4.40
C VAL A 164 -35.58 4.65 3.16
N THR A 165 -35.20 5.93 3.06
CA THR A 165 -34.19 6.37 2.09
C THR A 165 -32.87 5.69 2.42
N LEU A 166 -32.47 4.73 1.58
CA LEU A 166 -31.26 3.95 1.76
C LEU A 166 -30.02 4.77 1.37
N ALA A 167 -30.07 5.40 0.20
CA ALA A 167 -28.94 6.11 -0.39
C ALA A 167 -29.37 7.33 -1.20
N THR A 168 -28.44 8.27 -1.36
CA THR A 168 -28.54 9.53 -2.12
C THR A 168 -27.40 9.63 -3.13
N PHE A 169 -27.66 10.17 -4.32
CA PHE A 169 -26.71 10.27 -5.43
C PHE A 169 -26.80 11.63 -6.10
N GLU A 170 -25.67 12.22 -6.47
CA GLU A 170 -25.62 13.36 -7.40
C GLU A 170 -25.70 12.85 -8.85
N LEU A 171 -26.50 13.51 -9.68
CA LEU A 171 -26.68 13.22 -11.10
C LEU A 171 -26.05 14.31 -11.98
N PRO A 172 -25.38 13.96 -13.09
CA PRO A 172 -24.91 14.94 -14.06
C PRO A 172 -26.08 15.63 -14.79
N ASP A 173 -25.83 16.84 -15.31
CA ASP A 173 -26.78 17.58 -16.14
C ASP A 173 -27.28 16.70 -17.32
N GLY A 174 -28.58 16.41 -17.35
CA GLY A 174 -29.19 15.59 -18.40
C GLY A 174 -29.19 14.08 -18.14
N ALA A 175 -28.85 13.62 -16.92
CA ALA A 175 -28.85 12.20 -16.54
C ALA A 175 -30.17 11.46 -16.76
N VAL A 176 -31.32 12.16 -16.79
CA VAL A 176 -32.61 11.56 -17.12
C VAL A 176 -32.80 11.64 -18.65
N GLY A 177 -32.24 10.65 -19.35
CA GLY A 177 -32.18 10.58 -20.81
C GLY A 177 -33.13 9.55 -21.42
N VAL A 178 -33.52 9.76 -22.69
CA VAL A 178 -34.25 8.74 -23.47
C VAL A 178 -33.60 8.59 -24.84
N GLU A 179 -33.03 7.41 -25.10
CA GLU A 179 -32.45 7.04 -26.39
C GLU A 179 -33.24 5.86 -27.01
N ASP A 180 -33.60 5.98 -28.29
CA ASP A 180 -34.41 5.02 -29.07
C ASP A 180 -35.73 4.51 -28.42
N GLY A 181 -36.23 5.20 -27.39
CA GLY A 181 -37.47 4.88 -26.66
C GLY A 181 -37.27 4.19 -25.32
N THR A 182 -36.01 3.95 -24.95
CA THR A 182 -35.54 3.45 -23.64
C THR A 182 -35.16 4.63 -22.76
N LEU A 183 -35.65 4.65 -21.52
CA LEU A 183 -35.17 5.51 -20.44
C LEU A 183 -33.86 4.95 -19.89
N GLU A 184 -32.86 5.80 -19.78
CA GLU A 184 -31.62 5.52 -19.05
C GLU A 184 -31.43 6.58 -17.94
N ILE A 185 -31.10 6.12 -16.74
CA ILE A 185 -30.67 6.95 -15.61
C ILE A 185 -29.50 6.23 -14.97
N ALA A 186 -28.36 6.89 -14.78
CA ALA A 186 -27.21 6.32 -14.08
C ALA A 186 -26.54 7.36 -13.19
N ALA A 187 -26.00 6.89 -12.06
CA ALA A 187 -25.21 7.68 -11.15
C ALA A 187 -23.83 7.03 -10.93
N GLY A 188 -22.86 7.84 -10.51
CA GLY A 188 -21.61 7.35 -9.94
C GLY A 188 -21.82 6.78 -8.53
N GLU A 189 -20.73 6.67 -7.77
CA GLU A 189 -20.78 6.35 -6.35
C GLU A 189 -21.74 7.30 -5.61
N GLY A 190 -22.63 6.75 -4.78
CA GLY A 190 -23.54 7.51 -3.93
C GLY A 190 -23.18 7.42 -2.45
N LEU A 191 -24.01 7.99 -1.59
CA LEU A 191 -23.84 7.93 -0.12
C LEU A 191 -25.06 7.27 0.54
N PHE A 192 -24.82 6.38 1.50
CA PHE A 192 -25.84 5.92 2.45
C PHE A 192 -26.31 7.09 3.31
N THR A 193 -27.62 7.14 3.60
CA THR A 193 -28.16 8.20 4.48
C THR A 193 -27.70 8.02 5.93
N GLU A 194 -27.73 9.12 6.72
CA GLU A 194 -27.50 9.05 8.17
C GLU A 194 -28.40 8.00 8.84
N THR A 195 -29.66 7.88 8.41
CA THR A 195 -30.56 6.83 8.92
C THR A 195 -29.99 5.43 8.66
N VAL A 196 -29.50 5.11 7.46
CA VAL A 196 -28.95 3.78 7.18
C VAL A 196 -27.67 3.52 7.94
N TRP A 197 -26.66 4.38 7.86
CA TRP A 197 -25.38 4.08 8.47
C TRP A 197 -25.38 4.20 10.00
N ASN A 198 -26.24 5.07 10.56
CA ASN A 198 -26.30 5.30 12.00
C ASN A 198 -27.32 4.38 12.69
N GLU A 199 -28.43 4.03 12.05
CA GLU A 199 -29.47 3.19 12.67
C GLU A 199 -29.45 1.75 12.15
N HIS A 200 -29.30 1.51 10.86
CA HIS A 200 -29.48 0.17 10.29
C HIS A 200 -28.21 -0.68 10.24
N LEU A 201 -27.10 -0.17 9.69
CA LEU A 201 -25.88 -0.93 9.42
C LEU A 201 -25.04 -1.25 10.68
N PRO A 202 -24.15 -2.26 10.63
CA PRO A 202 -23.35 -2.66 11.78
C PRO A 202 -22.45 -1.57 12.35
N LYS A 203 -22.16 -1.71 13.65
CA LYS A 203 -21.33 -0.78 14.43
C LYS A 203 -20.18 -1.48 15.14
N LEU A 204 -18.97 -0.97 14.97
CA LEU A 204 -17.80 -1.42 15.72
C LEU A 204 -17.61 -0.55 16.97
N GLY A 205 -17.63 -1.16 18.16
CA GLY A 205 -17.46 -0.43 19.43
C GLY A 205 -18.60 0.56 19.80
N GLY A 206 -19.63 0.69 18.95
CA GLY A 206 -20.70 1.69 19.08
C GLY A 206 -20.63 2.81 18.03
N ALA A 207 -19.58 2.88 17.23
CA ALA A 207 -19.42 3.81 16.12
C ALA A 207 -19.97 3.23 14.80
N ALA A 208 -20.39 4.11 13.89
CA ALA A 208 -20.88 3.70 12.58
C ALA A 208 -19.73 3.21 11.70
N THR A 209 -19.74 1.93 11.33
CA THR A 209 -18.72 1.37 10.43
C THR A 209 -18.83 1.94 9.01
N TYR A 210 -20.04 2.37 8.61
CA TYR A 210 -20.38 2.83 7.27
C TYR A 210 -20.85 4.29 7.26
N GLY A 211 -20.43 5.10 8.24
CA GLY A 211 -20.72 6.54 8.29
C GLY A 211 -19.58 7.39 7.68
N PRO A 212 -19.79 8.70 7.47
CA PRO A 212 -18.86 9.56 6.77
C PRO A 212 -17.41 9.55 7.28
N PRO A 213 -16.41 9.66 6.40
CA PRO A 213 -16.49 9.60 4.93
C PRO A 213 -16.48 8.16 4.35
N ASN A 214 -16.85 7.14 5.14
CA ASN A 214 -17.02 5.75 4.70
C ASN A 214 -18.47 5.39 4.37
N ASP A 215 -19.34 6.37 4.11
CA ASP A 215 -20.76 6.18 3.84
C ASP A 215 -21.08 5.87 2.38
N PHE A 216 -20.08 5.71 1.52
CA PHE A 216 -20.31 5.40 0.11
C PHE A 216 -21.11 4.09 -0.13
N THR A 217 -21.89 4.11 -1.21
CA THR A 217 -22.68 3.00 -1.77
C THR A 217 -22.36 2.82 -3.26
N ASP A 218 -22.50 1.60 -3.76
CA ASP A 218 -22.21 1.29 -5.17
C ASP A 218 -23.03 2.18 -6.13
N PRO A 219 -22.50 2.50 -7.33
CA PRO A 219 -23.27 3.16 -8.38
C PRO A 219 -24.53 2.38 -8.74
N PHE A 220 -25.52 3.09 -9.29
CA PHE A 220 -26.73 2.48 -9.82
C PHE A 220 -26.95 2.82 -11.30
N SER A 221 -27.64 1.92 -11.99
CA SER A 221 -28.21 2.20 -13.31
C SER A 221 -29.66 1.74 -13.39
N VAL A 222 -30.48 2.48 -14.13
CA VAL A 222 -31.86 2.13 -14.47
C VAL A 222 -31.99 2.12 -15.99
N THR A 223 -32.55 1.04 -16.53
CA THR A 223 -32.91 0.92 -17.94
C THR A 223 -34.38 0.53 -18.03
N ALA A 224 -35.22 1.29 -18.73
CA ALA A 224 -36.67 1.05 -18.75
C ALA A 224 -37.38 1.41 -20.07
N GLU A 225 -38.45 0.69 -20.41
CA GLU A 225 -39.27 0.99 -21.61
C GLU A 225 -40.41 1.96 -21.29
N LEU A 226 -40.62 2.94 -22.19
CA LEU A 226 -41.69 3.94 -22.07
C LEU A 226 -42.99 3.52 -22.79
N GLU A 227 -44.14 3.76 -22.16
CA GLU A 227 -45.44 3.49 -22.76
C GLU A 227 -45.73 4.42 -23.96
N GLY A 228 -45.65 3.86 -25.16
CA GLY A 228 -46.03 4.54 -26.41
C GLY A 228 -44.93 4.59 -27.48
N SER A 229 -43.70 4.19 -27.14
CA SER A 229 -42.53 4.12 -28.03
C SER A 229 -42.69 3.10 -29.16
N THR A 230 -43.52 3.41 -30.16
CA THR A 230 -43.52 2.67 -31.43
C THR A 230 -42.50 3.34 -32.37
N PRO A 231 -41.48 2.63 -32.89
CA PRO A 231 -40.48 3.24 -33.77
C PRO A 231 -41.10 3.89 -35.00
N GLY A 232 -41.15 5.22 -35.00
CA GLY A 232 -41.44 6.00 -36.20
C GLY A 232 -40.27 5.92 -37.16
N PRO A 233 -40.49 5.90 -38.49
CA PRO A 233 -39.38 5.94 -39.44
C PRO A 233 -38.65 7.28 -39.27
N GLY A 234 -37.39 7.22 -38.82
CA GLY A 234 -36.58 8.39 -38.52
C GLY A 234 -36.44 9.34 -39.71
N PRO A 235 -36.42 10.67 -39.49
CA PRO A 235 -36.19 11.63 -40.55
C PRO A 235 -34.77 11.50 -41.11
N GLU A 236 -34.64 11.53 -42.43
CA GLU A 236 -33.36 11.51 -43.15
C GLU A 236 -32.52 12.75 -42.77
N PRO A 237 -31.24 12.60 -42.37
CA PRO A 237 -30.49 13.69 -41.78
C PRO A 237 -30.24 14.82 -42.79
N THR A 238 -30.72 16.02 -42.47
CA THR A 238 -30.41 17.23 -43.23
C THR A 238 -29.31 17.98 -42.51
N GLU A 239 -28.14 18.07 -43.15
CA GLU A 239 -26.95 18.78 -42.69
C GLU A 239 -27.26 20.27 -42.38
N PRO A 240 -27.01 20.77 -41.16
CA PRO A 240 -27.18 22.19 -40.84
C PRO A 240 -25.96 23.01 -41.28
N GLU A 241 -26.20 24.17 -41.92
CA GLU A 241 -25.13 25.14 -42.20
C GLU A 241 -24.57 25.72 -40.88
N PRO A 242 -23.25 25.98 -40.80
CA PRO A 242 -22.62 26.46 -39.57
C PRO A 242 -23.05 27.90 -39.26
N THR A 243 -23.58 28.11 -38.05
CA THR A 243 -23.81 29.45 -37.51
C THR A 243 -22.75 29.76 -36.45
N GLU A 244 -22.01 30.83 -36.66
CA GLU A 244 -20.93 31.30 -35.78
C GLU A 244 -21.51 31.77 -34.42
N PRO A 245 -20.99 31.29 -33.26
CA PRO A 245 -21.53 31.68 -31.95
C PRO A 245 -21.12 33.11 -31.59
N GLU A 246 -22.07 33.92 -31.11
CA GLU A 246 -21.75 35.21 -30.48
C GLU A 246 -21.03 35.00 -29.13
N PRO A 247 -20.05 35.85 -28.77
CA PRO A 247 -19.27 35.66 -27.55
C PRO A 247 -20.09 35.98 -26.30
N THR A 248 -20.36 34.98 -25.48
CA THR A 248 -20.82 35.17 -24.10
C THR A 248 -19.74 35.85 -23.27
N GLY A 249 -20.15 36.78 -22.41
CA GLY A 249 -19.24 37.52 -21.53
C GLY A 249 -18.55 36.62 -20.49
N PRO A 250 -17.46 37.09 -19.86
CA PRO A 250 -16.69 36.27 -18.93
C PRO A 250 -17.55 35.82 -17.75
N VAL A 251 -17.51 34.51 -17.48
CA VAL A 251 -17.94 33.91 -16.21
C VAL A 251 -17.21 34.62 -15.06
N PRO A 252 -17.85 34.89 -13.91
CA PRO A 252 -17.15 35.44 -12.76
C PRO A 252 -16.12 34.42 -12.29
N THR A 253 -14.83 34.69 -12.54
CA THR A 253 -13.76 33.90 -11.96
C THR A 253 -13.84 34.03 -10.45
N VAL A 254 -14.02 32.90 -9.77
CA VAL A 254 -13.54 32.77 -8.39
C VAL A 254 -12.06 33.17 -8.43
N PRO A 255 -11.57 34.04 -7.54
CA PRO A 255 -10.15 34.32 -7.47
C PRO A 255 -9.42 32.99 -7.26
N ALA A 256 -8.42 32.69 -8.09
CA ALA A 256 -7.52 31.59 -7.76
C ALA A 256 -6.99 31.82 -6.34
N PRO A 257 -6.85 30.77 -5.50
CA PRO A 257 -6.24 30.90 -4.19
C PRO A 257 -4.85 31.55 -4.35
N ASP A 258 -4.41 32.29 -3.33
CA ASP A 258 -3.09 32.90 -3.37
C ASP A 258 -2.05 31.78 -3.58
N PRO A 259 -1.19 31.82 -4.61
CA PRO A 259 -0.20 30.77 -4.85
C PRO A 259 0.78 30.60 -3.68
N ASP A 260 0.91 31.62 -2.81
CA ASP A 260 1.71 31.54 -1.59
C ASP A 260 0.98 30.79 -0.44
N GLU A 261 -0.36 30.59 -0.55
CA GLU A 261 -1.22 29.89 0.42
C GLU A 261 -1.71 28.50 -0.06
N ALA A 262 -1.63 28.18 -1.36
CA ALA A 262 -2.12 26.91 -1.91
C ALA A 262 -1.39 25.65 -1.40
N PRO A 263 -2.06 24.47 -1.29
CA PRO A 263 -1.42 23.19 -0.99
C PRO A 263 -0.28 22.83 -1.95
N TYR A 264 0.80 22.20 -1.46
CA TYR A 264 1.98 21.87 -2.27
C TYR A 264 2.86 20.74 -1.70
N GLY A 265 3.81 20.27 -2.53
CA GLY A 265 4.92 19.41 -2.14
C GLY A 265 4.51 18.00 -1.71
N THR A 266 5.50 17.12 -1.51
CA THR A 266 5.25 15.74 -1.06
C THR A 266 5.72 15.54 0.37
N SER A 267 4.81 15.21 1.29
CA SER A 267 5.19 14.76 2.64
C SER A 267 5.49 13.26 2.60
N ARG A 268 6.72 12.88 2.95
CA ARG A 268 7.19 11.49 2.87
C ARG A 268 7.59 10.96 4.24
N GLY A 269 7.02 9.82 4.60
CA GLY A 269 7.35 9.08 5.81
C GLY A 269 8.74 8.47 5.71
N THR A 270 9.42 8.36 6.84
CA THR A 270 10.59 7.50 6.98
C THR A 270 10.13 6.09 7.39
N PRO A 271 10.73 5.01 6.86
CA PRO A 271 10.44 3.66 7.32
C PRO A 271 10.60 3.52 8.84
N LEU A 272 9.72 2.77 9.49
CA LEU A 272 9.73 2.56 10.94
C LEU A 272 10.81 1.54 11.33
N ALA A 273 11.14 1.42 12.62
CA ALA A 273 12.18 0.50 13.07
C ALA A 273 11.84 -0.96 12.77
N GLY A 274 12.65 -1.56 11.89
CA GLY A 274 12.53 -2.95 11.44
C GLY A 274 11.50 -3.16 10.33
N THR A 275 11.30 -2.17 9.46
CA THR A 275 10.44 -2.21 8.27
C THR A 275 11.03 -1.33 7.18
N ASP A 276 10.82 -1.67 5.91
CA ASP A 276 11.25 -0.86 4.77
C ASP A 276 10.12 -0.05 4.12
N SER A 277 8.87 -0.25 4.58
CA SER A 277 7.68 0.41 4.03
C SER A 277 7.55 1.87 4.46
N TYR A 278 7.07 2.70 3.53
CA TYR A 278 6.81 4.12 3.77
C TYR A 278 5.67 4.65 2.90
N ILE A 279 5.08 5.77 3.33
CA ILE A 279 3.97 6.45 2.65
C ILE A 279 4.44 7.82 2.17
N ALA A 280 3.98 8.24 0.99
CA ALA A 280 4.10 9.60 0.48
C ALA A 280 2.71 10.19 0.21
N VAL A 281 2.52 11.48 0.49
CA VAL A 281 1.27 12.20 0.23
C VAL A 281 1.56 13.52 -0.49
N THR A 282 0.83 13.78 -1.59
CA THR A 282 1.01 14.95 -2.45
C THR A 282 -0.36 15.55 -2.84
N PRO A 283 -0.65 16.83 -2.55
CA PRO A 283 0.13 17.73 -1.70
C PRO A 283 0.20 17.23 -0.26
N GLY A 284 1.32 17.47 0.42
CA GLY A 284 1.54 17.13 1.83
C GLY A 284 1.65 18.34 2.77
N TYR A 285 1.79 19.55 2.21
CA TYR A 285 1.98 20.80 2.93
C TYR A 285 0.95 21.86 2.53
N ALA A 286 0.67 22.78 3.45
CA ALA A 286 -0.34 23.84 3.31
C ALA A 286 -1.73 23.32 2.90
N LEU A 287 -2.16 22.18 3.46
CA LEU A 287 -3.53 21.68 3.25
C LEU A 287 -4.54 22.69 3.79
N ASP A 288 -5.69 22.85 3.13
CA ASP A 288 -6.75 23.76 3.59
C ASP A 288 -7.29 23.27 4.96
N PRO A 289 -7.23 24.09 6.03
CA PRO A 289 -7.74 23.70 7.33
C PRO A 289 -9.27 23.81 7.43
N ASP A 290 -9.89 24.68 6.63
CA ASP A 290 -11.33 25.00 6.66
C ASP A 290 -12.12 24.31 5.51
N GLY A 291 -11.43 23.62 4.59
CA GLY A 291 -11.99 23.03 3.38
C GLY A 291 -11.31 21.74 2.92
N THR A 292 -11.90 21.09 1.91
CA THR A 292 -11.41 19.81 1.40
C THR A 292 -10.20 19.99 0.49
N THR A 293 -9.09 19.30 0.79
CA THR A 293 -7.93 19.17 -0.10
C THR A 293 -7.84 17.75 -0.62
N ARG A 294 -7.85 17.58 -1.95
CA ARG A 294 -7.55 16.28 -2.59
C ARG A 294 -6.06 16.00 -2.59
N VAL A 295 -5.67 14.81 -2.20
CA VAL A 295 -4.29 14.34 -2.17
C VAL A 295 -4.14 12.99 -2.86
N THR A 296 -3.06 12.79 -3.59
CA THR A 296 -2.56 11.47 -3.95
C THR A 296 -1.85 10.87 -2.73
N VAL A 297 -2.22 9.64 -2.36
CA VAL A 297 -1.53 8.82 -1.35
C VAL A 297 -0.85 7.67 -2.05
N GLU A 298 0.44 7.47 -1.79
CA GLU A 298 1.23 6.36 -2.32
C GLU A 298 1.92 5.61 -1.19
N GLY A 299 2.00 4.29 -1.29
CA GLY A 299 2.83 3.46 -0.43
C GLY A 299 3.85 2.66 -1.21
N PHE A 300 4.99 2.36 -0.58
CA PHE A 300 6.12 1.68 -1.17
C PHE A 300 6.66 0.61 -0.22
N ASN A 301 7.21 -0.48 -0.77
CA ASN A 301 7.83 -1.60 -0.03
C ASN A 301 6.90 -2.26 1.02
N PHE A 302 5.58 -2.19 0.83
CA PHE A 302 4.64 -2.89 1.69
C PHE A 302 4.73 -4.40 1.46
N ASN A 303 4.26 -5.21 2.42
CA ASN A 303 4.15 -6.64 2.21
C ASN A 303 2.89 -6.91 1.36
N PRO A 304 3.04 -7.37 0.11
CA PRO A 304 1.93 -7.50 -0.83
C PRO A 304 1.07 -8.74 -0.57
N GLY A 305 1.33 -9.49 0.50
CA GLY A 305 0.74 -10.79 0.73
C GLY A 305 1.37 -11.88 -0.15
N PRO A 306 0.96 -13.14 0.03
CA PRO A 306 1.45 -14.24 -0.79
C PRO A 306 1.11 -14.01 -2.27
N ALA A 307 2.04 -14.32 -3.17
CA ALA A 307 1.75 -14.36 -4.60
C ALA A 307 0.73 -15.48 -4.88
N VAL A 308 -0.45 -15.11 -5.34
CA VAL A 308 -1.62 -15.98 -5.57
C VAL A 308 -2.16 -15.77 -6.98
N GLU A 309 -3.01 -16.68 -7.48
CA GLU A 309 -3.65 -16.51 -8.79
C GLU A 309 -4.57 -15.27 -8.76
N PRO A 310 -4.72 -14.50 -9.86
CA PRO A 310 -5.62 -13.37 -9.93
C PRO A 310 -7.06 -13.70 -9.49
N GLY A 311 -7.60 -12.92 -8.57
CA GLY A 311 -8.91 -13.16 -7.96
C GLY A 311 -8.92 -14.26 -6.89
N THR A 312 -7.76 -14.56 -6.28
CA THR A 312 -7.66 -15.54 -5.18
C THR A 312 -6.85 -14.98 -4.02
N GLY A 313 -6.98 -15.59 -2.83
CA GLY A 313 -6.44 -15.01 -1.59
C GLY A 313 -7.25 -13.82 -1.09
N SER A 314 -6.96 -13.36 0.13
CA SER A 314 -7.65 -12.23 0.76
C SER A 314 -6.73 -11.44 1.71
N GLY A 315 -7.17 -10.24 2.06
CA GLY A 315 -6.47 -9.32 2.94
C GLY A 315 -5.75 -8.19 2.22
N GLY A 316 -5.04 -7.39 3.01
CA GLY A 316 -4.46 -6.12 2.59
C GLY A 316 -4.11 -5.25 3.80
N ILE A 317 -4.12 -3.94 3.58
CA ILE A 317 -3.90 -2.93 4.60
C ILE A 317 -5.07 -1.95 4.66
N TYR A 318 -5.28 -1.36 5.83
CA TYR A 318 -6.07 -0.16 6.00
C TYR A 318 -5.14 1.04 6.05
N VAL A 319 -5.53 2.12 5.37
CA VAL A 319 -4.80 3.40 5.28
C VAL A 319 -5.76 4.51 5.72
N GLY A 320 -5.50 5.14 6.86
CA GLY A 320 -6.41 6.12 7.48
C GLY A 320 -5.74 7.45 7.82
N LEU A 321 -6.50 8.53 7.73
CA LEU A 321 -6.12 9.86 8.25
C LEU A 321 -6.32 9.87 9.77
N GLY A 322 -5.35 10.31 10.55
CA GLY A 322 -5.48 10.24 12.00
C GLY A 322 -4.39 10.93 12.80
N GLN A 323 -4.40 10.67 14.11
CA GLN A 323 -3.40 11.11 15.08
C GLN A 323 -2.86 9.90 15.86
N ALA A 324 -1.54 9.82 16.05
CA ALA A 324 -0.96 8.99 17.10
C ALA A 324 -0.83 9.82 18.39
N ALA A 325 -1.05 9.23 19.55
CA ALA A 325 -0.97 9.93 20.83
C ALA A 325 0.46 10.38 21.21
N ASP A 326 1.46 9.70 20.67
CA ASP A 326 2.87 10.07 20.74
C ASP A 326 3.53 9.81 19.37
N PRO A 327 3.35 10.72 18.39
CA PRO A 327 3.67 10.49 16.97
C PRO A 327 5.17 10.52 16.68
N ASP A 328 6.00 10.93 17.65
CA ASP A 328 7.47 10.79 17.60
C ASP A 328 7.93 9.40 18.07
N THR A 329 6.99 8.53 18.45
CA THR A 329 7.25 7.14 18.86
C THR A 329 6.49 6.15 18.00
N GLU A 330 6.95 4.90 18.03
CA GLU A 330 6.31 3.76 17.37
C GLU A 330 5.28 3.04 18.26
N ASN A 331 4.87 3.63 19.39
CA ASN A 331 3.96 2.97 20.32
C ASN A 331 2.55 2.74 19.75
N TRP A 332 2.16 3.51 18.74
CA TRP A 332 0.90 3.37 18.00
C TRP A 332 0.78 2.08 17.18
N ARG A 333 1.92 1.46 16.84
CA ARG A 333 1.99 0.25 16.01
C ARG A 333 1.36 -0.95 16.69
N ARG A 334 0.47 -1.67 15.98
CA ARG A 334 -0.11 -2.94 16.43
C ARG A 334 0.99 -3.97 16.73
N SER A 335 2.05 -4.00 15.92
CA SER A 335 3.21 -4.90 16.08
C SER A 335 4.00 -4.65 17.37
N LYS A 336 3.90 -3.45 17.97
CA LYS A 336 4.48 -3.09 19.27
C LYS A 336 3.47 -3.19 20.42
N GLY A 337 2.23 -3.58 20.14
CA GLY A 337 1.13 -3.72 21.10
C GLY A 337 0.23 -2.49 21.24
N GLY A 338 0.37 -1.50 20.34
CA GLY A 338 -0.47 -0.31 20.29
C GLY A 338 -1.94 -0.62 20.01
N VAL A 339 -2.83 0.16 20.63
CA VAL A 339 -4.29 0.05 20.48
C VAL A 339 -4.89 1.23 19.73
N THR A 340 -5.99 0.97 19.02
CA THR A 340 -6.71 1.97 18.21
C THR A 340 -8.00 2.42 18.85
N GLY A 341 -8.32 3.71 18.79
CA GLY A 341 -9.55 4.29 19.31
C GLY A 341 -9.38 5.67 19.94
N PRO A 342 -10.47 6.28 20.47
CA PRO A 342 -10.44 7.64 20.95
C PRO A 342 -9.60 7.77 22.23
N GLY A 343 -8.50 8.51 22.14
CA GLY A 343 -7.50 8.60 23.20
C GLY A 343 -6.68 7.33 23.42
N ALA A 344 -6.62 6.44 22.43
CA ALA A 344 -5.70 5.30 22.37
C ALA A 344 -4.34 5.72 21.76
N ASP A 345 -3.46 4.75 21.45
CA ASP A 345 -2.15 5.05 20.87
C ASP A 345 -2.25 5.55 19.42
N LEU A 346 -3.28 5.11 18.68
CA LEU A 346 -3.69 5.62 17.36
C LEU A 346 -5.20 5.89 17.33
N ASP A 347 -5.61 7.04 16.82
CA ASP A 347 -7.00 7.34 16.46
C ASP A 347 -7.05 7.82 15.01
N TYR A 348 -8.03 7.35 14.23
CA TYR A 348 -8.10 7.64 12.79
C TYR A 348 -9.55 7.79 12.32
N ALA A 349 -9.74 8.59 11.29
CA ALA A 349 -10.93 8.70 10.47
C ALA A 349 -10.91 7.65 9.34
N SER A 350 -12.11 7.19 8.95
CA SER A 350 -12.43 6.37 7.77
C SER A 350 -11.23 5.81 6.98
N PRO A 351 -10.77 4.59 7.31
CA PRO A 351 -9.66 3.98 6.59
C PRO A 351 -10.09 3.52 5.19
N ARG A 352 -9.26 3.81 4.20
CA ARG A 352 -9.28 3.21 2.86
C ARG A 352 -8.65 1.82 2.91
N PHE A 353 -9.15 0.89 2.12
CA PHE A 353 -8.64 -0.48 2.02
C PHE A 353 -7.79 -0.63 0.76
N VAL A 354 -6.53 -1.05 0.95
CA VAL A 354 -5.65 -1.44 -0.15
C VAL A 354 -5.47 -2.95 -0.09
N ALA A 355 -5.95 -3.66 -1.10
CA ALA A 355 -5.87 -5.11 -1.16
C ALA A 355 -4.46 -5.60 -1.51
N HIS A 356 -4.12 -6.80 -1.02
CA HIS A 356 -2.91 -7.53 -1.43
C HIS A 356 -2.89 -7.83 -2.93
N GLN A 357 -1.70 -8.13 -3.46
CA GLN A 357 -1.54 -8.52 -4.87
C GLN A 357 -2.47 -9.67 -5.23
N ASN A 358 -3.12 -9.57 -6.39
CA ASN A 358 -4.03 -10.58 -6.95
C ASN A 358 -5.23 -11.00 -6.06
N SER A 359 -5.47 -10.32 -4.92
CA SER A 359 -6.52 -10.63 -3.95
C SER A 359 -7.91 -10.70 -4.59
N ALA A 360 -8.75 -11.63 -4.12
CA ALA A 360 -10.17 -11.66 -4.44
C ALA A 360 -10.92 -10.41 -3.93
N ASP A 361 -10.36 -9.70 -2.94
CA ASP A 361 -10.92 -8.44 -2.43
C ASP A 361 -10.63 -7.23 -3.34
N GLY A 362 -9.92 -7.42 -4.47
CA GLY A 362 -9.44 -6.33 -5.31
C GLY A 362 -10.53 -5.48 -5.97
N ASP A 363 -11.64 -6.09 -6.36
CA ASP A 363 -12.78 -5.40 -6.99
C ASP A 363 -13.53 -4.46 -6.02
N VAL A 364 -13.20 -4.51 -4.72
CA VAL A 364 -13.85 -3.72 -3.66
C VAL A 364 -12.85 -2.90 -2.83
N ALA A 365 -11.60 -2.81 -3.30
CA ALA A 365 -10.53 -2.05 -2.66
C ALA A 365 -10.36 -0.67 -3.30
N ASP A 366 -9.99 0.33 -2.49
CA ASP A 366 -9.67 1.67 -2.94
C ASP A 366 -8.36 1.69 -3.77
N ALA A 367 -7.49 0.70 -3.57
CA ALA A 367 -6.36 0.39 -4.46
C ALA A 367 -5.96 -1.10 -4.39
N MET A 368 -5.28 -1.56 -5.44
CA MET A 368 -4.55 -2.82 -5.44
C MET A 368 -3.06 -2.57 -5.18
N MET A 369 -2.47 -3.37 -4.31
CA MET A 369 -1.02 -3.44 -4.13
C MET A 369 -0.43 -4.35 -5.22
N ASP A 370 0.66 -3.90 -5.86
CA ASP A 370 1.39 -4.74 -6.80
C ASP A 370 2.39 -5.68 -6.09
N ALA A 371 3.09 -6.51 -6.88
CA ALA A 371 4.03 -7.50 -6.38
C ALA A 371 5.27 -6.89 -5.70
N ASP A 372 5.58 -5.62 -5.99
CA ASP A 372 6.71 -4.89 -5.43
C ASP A 372 6.32 -4.13 -4.13
N GLY A 373 5.06 -4.27 -3.69
CA GLY A 373 4.54 -3.59 -2.50
C GLY A 373 4.21 -2.12 -2.74
N TYR A 374 4.03 -1.70 -4.00
CA TYR A 374 3.57 -0.35 -4.36
C TYR A 374 2.05 -0.30 -4.49
N TRP A 375 1.47 0.83 -4.11
CA TRP A 375 0.05 1.14 -4.28
C TRP A 375 -0.18 2.65 -4.30
N LYS A 376 -1.29 3.08 -4.93
CA LYS A 376 -1.68 4.50 -5.04
C LYS A 376 -3.21 4.66 -5.10
N PHE A 377 -3.74 5.68 -4.44
CA PHE A 377 -5.12 6.17 -4.63
C PHE A 377 -5.23 7.69 -4.37
N GLU A 378 -6.37 8.28 -4.74
CA GLU A 378 -6.73 9.66 -4.37
C GLU A 378 -7.60 9.69 -3.11
N LEU A 379 -7.36 10.67 -2.25
CA LEU A 379 -8.02 10.84 -0.96
C LEU A 379 -8.41 12.30 -0.74
N ASP A 380 -9.64 12.53 -0.28
CA ASP A 380 -10.06 13.84 0.21
C ASP A 380 -9.74 13.98 1.70
N VAL A 381 -8.91 14.97 2.02
CA VAL A 381 -8.68 15.44 3.39
C VAL A 381 -9.69 16.56 3.66
N PRO A 382 -10.70 16.36 4.52
CA PRO A 382 -11.87 17.26 4.62
C PRO A 382 -11.61 18.59 5.35
N GLY A 383 -10.40 18.81 5.85
CA GLY A 383 -9.99 19.97 6.66
C GLY A 383 -9.11 19.53 7.83
N SER A 384 -8.84 20.45 8.77
CA SER A 384 -8.01 20.17 9.95
C SER A 384 -8.78 19.49 11.09
N THR A 385 -10.09 19.26 10.95
CA THR A 385 -10.92 18.56 11.96
C THR A 385 -11.41 17.24 11.36
N LEU A 386 -11.02 16.10 11.94
CA LEU A 386 -11.38 14.77 11.45
C LEU A 386 -12.29 14.05 12.46
N GLU A 387 -13.40 13.47 11.98
CA GLU A 387 -14.24 12.61 12.82
C GLU A 387 -13.60 11.23 13.00
N SER A 388 -13.44 10.78 14.25
CA SER A 388 -12.88 9.46 14.54
C SER A 388 -13.80 8.35 14.02
N PHE A 389 -13.23 7.38 13.31
CA PHE A 389 -13.89 6.13 12.89
C PHE A 389 -14.49 5.36 14.08
N PHE A 390 -13.93 5.53 15.27
CA PHE A 390 -14.38 4.91 16.51
C PHE A 390 -15.39 5.77 17.29
N GLY A 391 -15.76 6.94 16.75
CA GLY A 391 -16.66 7.94 17.34
C GLY A 391 -16.10 8.57 18.61
N GLY A 392 -16.53 9.80 18.94
CA GLY A 392 -16.10 10.45 20.18
C GLY A 392 -15.95 11.95 20.02
N SER A 393 -14.83 12.49 20.50
CA SER A 393 -14.39 13.84 20.13
C SER A 393 -13.71 13.78 18.76
N ALA A 394 -13.94 14.77 17.92
CA ALA A 394 -13.15 14.95 16.70
C ALA A 394 -11.65 15.12 17.01
N ILE A 395 -10.82 14.69 16.07
CA ILE A 395 -9.37 14.89 16.03
C ILE A 395 -9.11 16.30 15.49
N ASP A 396 -8.40 17.12 16.24
CA ASP A 396 -8.01 18.48 15.83
C ASP A 396 -6.54 18.48 15.39
N CYS A 397 -6.31 18.56 14.09
CA CYS A 397 -4.99 18.54 13.46
C CYS A 397 -4.20 19.85 13.58
N LEU A 398 -4.76 20.88 14.24
CA LEU A 398 -4.03 22.08 14.64
C LEU A 398 -3.55 21.97 16.10
N GLU A 399 -4.23 21.19 16.94
CA GLU A 399 -3.76 20.85 18.30
C GLU A 399 -2.90 19.56 18.34
N SER A 400 -3.04 18.64 17.38
CA SER A 400 -2.28 17.39 17.29
C SER A 400 -1.65 17.16 15.91
N ARG A 401 -0.50 16.47 15.86
CA ARG A 401 0.19 16.19 14.59
C ARG A 401 -0.49 15.05 13.83
N CYS A 402 -1.41 15.41 12.94
CA CYS A 402 -2.09 14.45 12.08
C CYS A 402 -1.19 13.86 10.98
N GLY A 403 -1.60 12.71 10.45
CA GLY A 403 -0.91 12.02 9.37
C GLY A 403 -1.77 10.96 8.69
N VAL A 404 -1.25 10.40 7.61
CA VAL A 404 -1.73 9.14 7.04
C VAL A 404 -0.98 8.00 7.71
N TYR A 405 -1.72 7.02 8.22
CA TYR A 405 -1.19 5.82 8.89
C TYR A 405 -1.71 4.57 8.19
N SER A 406 -0.85 3.57 8.00
CA SER A 406 -1.25 2.23 7.57
C SER A 406 -1.15 1.19 8.69
N PHE A 407 -1.94 0.13 8.57
CA PHE A 407 -1.86 -1.06 9.42
C PHE A 407 -2.55 -2.25 8.72
N GLY A 408 -2.21 -3.47 9.11
CA GLY A 408 -2.81 -4.68 8.52
C GLY A 408 -4.34 -4.72 8.64
N ALA A 409 -5.02 -5.06 7.55
CA ALA A 409 -6.48 -5.15 7.50
C ALA A 409 -7.02 -6.32 8.35
N HIS A 410 -8.30 -6.26 8.69
CA HIS A 410 -9.04 -7.31 9.43
C HIS A 410 -8.38 -7.81 10.74
N GLY A 411 -7.53 -6.98 11.37
CA GLY A 411 -6.81 -7.33 12.60
C GLY A 411 -5.51 -8.11 12.39
N VAL A 412 -5.03 -8.24 11.15
CA VAL A 412 -3.68 -8.74 10.86
C VAL A 412 -2.65 -7.80 11.48
N VAL A 413 -1.73 -8.36 12.26
CA VAL A 413 -0.60 -7.64 12.84
C VAL A 413 0.64 -7.99 12.03
N ASN A 414 0.99 -7.11 11.09
CA ASN A 414 2.20 -7.23 10.29
C ASN A 414 2.97 -5.91 10.38
N ALA A 415 4.23 -5.98 10.81
CA ALA A 415 5.10 -4.81 10.96
C ALA A 415 5.31 -4.10 9.62
N ASP A 416 5.56 -4.86 8.55
CA ASP A 416 5.86 -4.36 7.21
C ASP A 416 4.70 -3.60 6.56
N ASN A 417 3.50 -3.72 7.14
CA ASN A 417 2.29 -3.02 6.70
C ASN A 417 1.94 -1.81 7.58
N GLU A 418 2.82 -1.44 8.51
CA GLU A 418 2.70 -0.26 9.38
C GLU A 418 3.71 0.81 8.96
N ALA A 419 3.22 1.88 8.35
CA ALA A 419 3.96 3.07 7.99
C ALA A 419 3.13 4.30 8.32
N ALA A 420 3.77 5.46 8.40
CA ALA A 420 3.08 6.73 8.59
C ALA A 420 3.82 7.89 7.91
N THR A 421 3.08 8.91 7.50
CA THR A 421 3.62 10.22 7.09
C THR A 421 2.71 11.33 7.61
N PHE A 422 3.26 12.50 7.93
CA PHE A 422 2.50 13.59 8.55
C PHE A 422 1.89 14.52 7.50
N LEU A 423 0.73 15.06 7.80
CA LEU A 423 0.08 16.10 6.99
C LEU A 423 0.24 17.44 7.68
N HIS A 424 0.42 18.50 6.89
CA HIS A 424 0.76 19.80 7.42
C HIS A 424 -0.26 20.88 7.01
N PHE A 425 -0.82 21.55 8.01
CA PHE A 425 -1.87 22.56 7.88
C PHE A 425 -1.34 23.94 8.33
N PRO A 426 -1.71 25.05 7.68
CA PRO A 426 -1.41 26.38 8.18
C PRO A 426 -1.99 26.57 9.60
N GLY A 427 -1.13 26.93 10.55
CA GLY A 427 -1.49 27.05 11.97
C GLY A 427 -1.17 25.84 12.85
N ASP A 428 -0.65 24.73 12.29
CA ASP A 428 -0.23 23.55 13.07
C ASP A 428 1.09 23.73 13.85
N GLY A 429 1.80 24.85 13.63
CA GLY A 429 3.05 25.19 14.30
C GLY A 429 4.30 24.50 13.73
N THR A 430 4.19 23.84 12.58
CA THR A 430 5.30 23.16 11.89
C THR A 430 5.86 23.93 10.69
N GLU A 431 5.33 25.12 10.38
CA GLU A 431 5.59 25.87 9.14
C GLU A 431 7.06 26.26 8.95
N ASP A 432 7.77 26.57 10.05
CA ASP A 432 9.22 26.85 10.05
C ASP A 432 10.08 25.65 9.56
N GLY A 433 9.50 24.44 9.51
CA GLY A 433 10.14 23.21 9.05
C GLY A 433 9.67 22.71 7.68
N TRP A 434 8.75 23.40 7.01
CA TRP A 434 8.24 22.99 5.70
C TRP A 434 9.33 23.13 4.62
N PRO A 435 9.32 22.28 3.58
CA PRO A 435 10.19 22.47 2.43
C PRO A 435 9.84 23.78 1.71
N PRO A 436 10.81 24.49 1.11
CA PRO A 436 10.51 25.66 0.29
C PRO A 436 9.63 25.26 -0.89
N ARG A 437 8.71 26.15 -1.31
CA ARG A 437 7.87 25.94 -2.50
C ARG A 437 8.76 25.76 -3.74
N GLU A 438 8.31 24.99 -4.72
CA GLU A 438 9.15 24.56 -5.86
C GLU A 438 9.78 25.71 -6.67
N ASN A 439 9.03 26.80 -6.80
CA ASN A 439 9.44 28.06 -7.43
C ASN A 439 10.58 28.77 -6.68
N GLU A 440 10.99 28.29 -5.50
CA GLU A 440 12.11 28.79 -4.70
C GLU A 440 13.34 27.87 -4.68
N ASN A 441 13.24 26.60 -5.14
CA ASN A 441 14.36 25.63 -5.13
C ASN A 441 14.53 24.86 -6.45
N PRO A 442 15.49 25.25 -7.32
CA PRO A 442 15.68 24.61 -8.62
C PRO A 442 16.30 23.20 -8.57
N ASP A 443 16.94 22.81 -7.46
CA ASP A 443 17.54 21.48 -7.29
C ASP A 443 16.53 20.42 -6.82
N ALA A 444 15.38 20.83 -6.26
CA ALA A 444 14.31 19.92 -5.86
C ALA A 444 13.58 19.31 -7.08
N PRO A 445 13.18 18.03 -7.02
CA PRO A 445 12.30 17.44 -8.03
C PRO A 445 10.98 18.22 -8.09
N PRO A 446 10.40 18.41 -9.28
CA PRO A 446 9.01 18.85 -9.37
C PRO A 446 8.07 17.74 -8.87
N THR A 447 6.97 18.14 -8.24
CA THR A 447 5.98 17.23 -7.60
C THR A 447 4.64 17.20 -8.34
N SER A 448 4.36 18.19 -9.19
CA SER A 448 3.27 18.17 -10.17
C SER A 448 3.71 17.50 -11.48
N GLU A 449 2.79 16.87 -12.20
CA GLU A 449 3.05 16.43 -13.58
C GLU A 449 3.17 17.64 -14.55
N PRO A 450 3.83 17.49 -15.72
CA PRO A 450 3.86 18.54 -16.74
C PRO A 450 2.47 18.82 -17.32
N ASP A 451 1.99 20.06 -17.25
CA ASP A 451 0.76 20.52 -17.89
C ASP A 451 1.05 21.60 -18.95
N PRO A 452 0.72 21.38 -20.24
CA PRO A 452 0.14 20.15 -20.81
C PRO A 452 1.19 19.07 -21.05
N LEU A 453 0.81 17.80 -20.85
CA LEU A 453 1.57 16.67 -21.36
C LEU A 453 1.69 16.77 -22.90
N PRO A 454 2.85 16.45 -23.50
CA PRO A 454 2.97 16.36 -24.94
C PRO A 454 1.94 15.37 -25.49
N ALA A 455 1.19 15.77 -26.51
CA ALA A 455 0.25 14.87 -27.18
C ALA A 455 0.99 14.04 -28.24
N ASP A 456 0.62 12.76 -28.42
CA ASP A 456 1.24 11.85 -29.40
C ASP A 456 1.30 12.44 -30.82
N SER A 457 0.23 13.16 -31.22
CA SER A 457 0.11 13.84 -32.50
C SER A 457 1.11 15.00 -32.72
N GLN A 458 1.71 15.52 -31.63
CA GLN A 458 2.76 16.53 -31.69
C GLN A 458 4.16 15.91 -31.92
N LEU A 459 4.33 14.59 -31.72
CA LEU A 459 5.61 13.92 -31.86
C LEU A 459 5.91 13.62 -33.33
N THR A 460 6.61 14.54 -33.99
CA THR A 460 6.95 14.49 -35.42
C THR A 460 8.47 14.40 -35.66
N ASP A 461 8.90 13.96 -36.85
CA ASP A 461 10.33 13.96 -37.20
C ASP A 461 10.97 15.37 -37.15
N ALA A 462 10.17 16.45 -37.19
CA ALA A 462 10.65 17.82 -37.12
C ALA A 462 11.04 18.28 -35.69
N ASN A 463 10.48 17.65 -34.64
CA ASN A 463 10.73 17.95 -33.23
C ASN A 463 11.18 16.72 -32.43
N ARG A 464 11.81 15.75 -33.11
CA ARG A 464 12.38 14.53 -32.52
C ARG A 464 13.47 14.79 -31.48
N GLY A 465 14.12 15.95 -31.53
CA GLY A 465 15.14 16.36 -30.57
C GLY A 465 16.41 15.51 -30.65
N GLY A 466 17.15 15.46 -29.54
CA GLY A 466 18.46 14.80 -29.44
C GLY A 466 18.46 13.43 -28.77
N LEU A 467 17.29 12.89 -28.38
CA LEU A 467 17.23 11.70 -27.53
C LEU A 467 17.78 10.45 -28.22
N THR A 468 18.53 9.64 -27.46
CA THR A 468 19.05 8.34 -27.90
C THR A 468 18.70 7.23 -26.92
N GLU A 469 18.29 6.07 -27.43
CA GLU A 469 18.28 4.85 -26.63
C GLU A 469 19.72 4.40 -26.37
N VAL A 470 20.07 4.22 -25.10
CA VAL A 470 21.41 3.78 -24.66
C VAL A 470 21.39 2.28 -24.38
N SER A 471 20.36 1.79 -23.68
CA SER A 471 20.12 0.38 -23.39
C SER A 471 18.66 0.16 -22.98
N ARG A 472 18.17 -1.08 -23.18
CA ARG A 472 16.90 -1.57 -22.62
C ARG A 472 17.14 -2.95 -22.02
N SER A 473 16.58 -3.19 -20.83
CA SER A 473 16.55 -4.50 -20.17
C SER A 473 15.23 -4.65 -19.44
N GLY A 474 14.37 -5.58 -19.89
CA GLY A 474 12.99 -5.68 -19.42
C GLY A 474 12.25 -4.34 -19.48
N ARG A 475 11.75 -3.88 -18.32
CA ARG A 475 11.06 -2.59 -18.15
C ARG A 475 12.00 -1.38 -18.00
N ALA A 476 13.30 -1.56 -17.84
CA ALA A 476 14.25 -0.45 -17.71
C ALA A 476 14.72 0.04 -19.10
N LEU A 477 14.46 1.31 -19.41
CA LEU A 477 14.86 2.00 -20.64
C LEU A 477 15.80 3.15 -20.32
N THR A 478 17.09 3.03 -20.66
CA THR A 478 18.08 4.10 -20.48
C THR A 478 18.10 5.00 -21.70
N VAL A 479 17.89 6.30 -21.48
CA VAL A 479 17.79 7.32 -22.51
C VAL A 479 18.86 8.39 -22.31
N GLY A 480 19.63 8.66 -23.36
CA GLY A 480 20.51 9.82 -23.45
C GLY A 480 19.68 11.06 -23.76
N VAL A 481 19.70 12.03 -22.84
CA VAL A 481 19.02 13.34 -22.95
C VAL A 481 19.99 14.43 -23.40
N GLY A 482 21.26 14.33 -22.99
CA GLY A 482 22.34 15.28 -23.32
C GLY A 482 23.10 15.74 -22.07
N GLN A 483 24.40 15.99 -22.20
CA GLN A 483 25.24 16.49 -21.09
C GLN A 483 24.94 17.97 -20.77
N GLU A 484 24.40 18.71 -21.73
CA GLU A 484 23.84 20.05 -21.56
C GLU A 484 22.68 20.10 -20.53
N HIS A 485 21.99 18.97 -20.33
CA HIS A 485 20.92 18.82 -19.34
C HIS A 485 21.39 18.18 -18.02
N ALA A 486 22.68 17.85 -17.88
CA ALA A 486 23.19 17.17 -16.68
C ALA A 486 22.82 17.93 -15.39
N GLN A 487 22.33 17.17 -14.40
CA GLN A 487 21.82 17.63 -13.10
C GLN A 487 20.47 18.38 -13.14
N GLN A 488 19.88 18.63 -14.31
CA GLN A 488 18.52 19.16 -14.43
C GLN A 488 17.48 18.04 -14.20
N TRP A 489 16.25 18.44 -13.90
CA TRP A 489 15.08 17.57 -13.85
C TRP A 489 14.35 17.58 -15.19
N VAL A 490 13.98 16.40 -15.68
CA VAL A 490 13.25 16.20 -16.94
C VAL A 490 12.11 15.21 -16.74
N GLY A 491 10.94 15.48 -17.30
CA GLY A 491 9.75 14.64 -17.20
C GLY A 491 9.68 13.65 -18.36
N ALA A 492 9.35 12.39 -18.10
CA ALA A 492 9.17 11.38 -19.15
C ALA A 492 7.71 10.95 -19.29
N THR A 493 7.21 10.89 -20.53
CA THR A 493 5.83 10.53 -20.87
C THR A 493 5.83 9.39 -21.89
N LEU A 494 5.04 8.34 -21.63
CA LEU A 494 4.80 7.22 -22.54
C LEU A 494 3.64 7.52 -23.50
N HIS A 495 3.68 6.96 -24.70
CA HIS A 495 2.69 7.14 -25.79
C HIS A 495 2.40 5.76 -26.43
N PRO A 496 1.27 5.52 -27.15
CA PRO A 496 0.39 6.51 -27.82
C PRO A 496 -0.63 7.22 -26.92
N ASP A 497 -1.04 6.62 -25.81
CA ASP A 497 -1.90 7.25 -24.81
C ASP A 497 -0.98 8.00 -23.81
N PRO A 498 -0.99 9.35 -23.77
CA PRO A 498 0.01 10.10 -23.00
C PRO A 498 -0.08 9.85 -21.50
N ALA A 499 0.84 9.04 -20.97
CA ALA A 499 0.92 8.70 -19.56
C ALA A 499 2.24 9.23 -18.97
N PHE A 500 2.16 10.14 -18.00
CA PHE A 500 3.34 10.62 -17.29
C PHE A 500 3.93 9.50 -16.43
N ILE A 501 5.23 9.26 -16.54
CA ILE A 501 5.91 8.18 -15.79
C ILE A 501 6.51 8.76 -14.51
N SER A 502 7.43 9.72 -14.64
CA SER A 502 8.07 10.39 -13.49
C SER A 502 8.96 11.55 -13.93
N TRP A 503 9.43 12.32 -12.94
CA TRP A 503 10.55 13.25 -13.08
C TRP A 503 11.87 12.54 -12.82
N TYR A 504 12.81 12.68 -13.75
CA TYR A 504 14.14 12.07 -13.69
C TYR A 504 15.22 13.14 -13.62
N ARG A 505 16.19 12.96 -12.72
CA ARG A 505 17.36 13.84 -12.65
C ARG A 505 18.43 13.34 -13.63
N VAL A 506 18.79 14.16 -14.60
CA VAL A 506 19.77 13.77 -15.62
C VAL A 506 21.15 13.55 -14.97
N SER A 507 21.70 12.36 -15.16
CA SER A 507 23.01 11.99 -14.64
C SER A 507 24.13 12.88 -15.20
N GLY A 508 25.31 12.89 -14.56
CA GLY A 508 26.47 13.65 -15.03
C GLY A 508 26.95 13.28 -16.44
N ASN A 509 26.57 12.10 -16.95
CA ASN A 509 26.88 11.63 -18.29
C ASN A 509 25.82 12.03 -19.34
N GLY A 510 24.71 12.64 -18.93
CA GLY A 510 23.62 13.08 -19.81
C GLY A 510 22.48 12.07 -19.98
N ASN A 511 22.40 11.02 -19.16
CA ASN A 511 21.40 9.95 -19.27
C ASN A 511 20.35 10.00 -18.14
N ILE A 512 19.15 9.49 -18.43
CA ILE A 512 18.13 9.06 -17.46
C ILE A 512 17.85 7.57 -17.65
N THR A 513 17.38 6.88 -16.61
CA THR A 513 16.85 5.51 -16.72
C THR A 513 15.39 5.54 -16.32
N VAL A 514 14.53 5.19 -17.28
CA VAL A 514 13.07 5.22 -17.15
C VAL A 514 12.57 3.80 -16.93
N THR A 515 11.80 3.60 -15.87
CA THR A 515 11.09 2.35 -15.62
C THR A 515 9.72 2.42 -16.31
N LEU A 516 9.50 1.60 -17.31
CA LEU A 516 8.23 1.53 -18.03
C LEU A 516 7.11 1.00 -17.10
N PRO A 517 5.86 1.50 -17.21
CA PRO A 517 4.73 1.03 -16.39
C PRO A 517 4.46 -0.47 -16.50
N SER A 518 3.76 -1.02 -15.52
CA SER A 518 3.23 -2.40 -15.57
C SER A 518 2.15 -2.47 -16.64
N GLY A 519 2.13 -3.52 -17.47
CA GLY A 519 1.05 -3.71 -18.45
C GLY A 519 1.09 -2.81 -19.70
N ILE A 520 2.23 -2.13 -19.99
CA ILE A 520 2.47 -1.56 -21.33
C ILE A 520 2.24 -2.62 -22.41
N ALA A 521 1.47 -2.26 -23.45
CA ALA A 521 1.10 -3.17 -24.53
C ALA A 521 2.33 -3.62 -25.34
N GLU A 522 2.25 -4.80 -25.96
CA GLU A 522 3.24 -5.19 -26.97
C GLU A 522 3.04 -4.38 -28.26
N GLY A 523 4.09 -3.73 -28.76
CA GLY A 523 4.02 -2.94 -29.99
C GLY A 523 5.02 -1.79 -30.06
N GLU A 524 4.76 -0.87 -30.98
CA GLU A 524 5.55 0.36 -31.14
C GLU A 524 5.02 1.46 -30.22
N HIS A 525 5.90 1.93 -29.34
CA HIS A 525 5.68 3.01 -28.40
C HIS A 525 6.57 4.21 -28.70
N ARG A 526 6.28 5.34 -28.07
CA ARG A 526 7.16 6.52 -28.04
C ARG A 526 7.35 6.97 -26.61
N LEU A 527 8.56 7.44 -26.31
CA LEU A 527 8.86 8.17 -25.07
C LEU A 527 9.21 9.61 -25.44
N SER A 528 8.47 10.58 -24.89
CA SER A 528 8.84 12.00 -24.95
C SER A 528 9.48 12.43 -23.64
N VAL A 529 10.43 13.36 -23.71
CA VAL A 529 11.08 13.98 -22.55
C VAL A 529 10.88 15.50 -22.62
N VAL A 530 10.39 16.08 -21.52
CA VAL A 530 10.20 17.52 -21.34
C VAL A 530 11.14 18.07 -20.26
N ASP A 531 11.41 19.37 -20.27
CA ASP A 531 12.05 20.05 -19.15
C ASP A 531 11.04 20.49 -18.08
N ARG A 532 11.53 21.23 -17.07
CA ARG A 532 10.73 21.71 -15.93
C ARG A 532 9.64 22.72 -16.32
N ASP A 533 9.79 23.42 -17.44
CA ASP A 533 8.81 24.38 -17.97
C ASP A 533 7.82 23.71 -18.94
N SER A 534 7.81 22.37 -18.99
CA SER A 534 7.05 21.51 -19.91
C SER A 534 7.44 21.69 -21.40
N GLU A 535 8.63 22.23 -21.72
CA GLU A 535 9.12 22.32 -23.09
C GLU A 535 9.69 20.97 -23.56
N LEU A 536 9.29 20.51 -24.76
CA LEU A 536 9.70 19.23 -25.32
C LEU A 536 11.18 19.25 -25.75
N LEU A 537 12.03 18.55 -24.99
CA LEU A 537 13.45 18.35 -25.31
C LEU A 537 13.65 17.35 -26.46
N GLY A 538 12.76 16.37 -26.59
CA GLY A 538 12.73 15.44 -27.71
C GLY A 538 11.88 14.20 -27.45
N TRP A 539 11.90 13.27 -28.39
CA TRP A 539 11.20 11.98 -28.27
C TRP A 539 11.91 10.88 -29.06
N LEU A 540 11.80 9.63 -28.60
CA LEU A 540 12.30 8.46 -29.32
C LEU A 540 11.20 7.40 -29.46
N PRO A 541 11.09 6.72 -30.63
CA PRO A 541 10.26 5.53 -30.78
C PRO A 541 10.99 4.29 -30.26
N PHE A 542 10.23 3.32 -29.75
CA PHE A 542 10.76 2.01 -29.41
C PHE A 542 9.72 0.90 -29.55
N SER A 543 10.16 -0.28 -29.96
CA SER A 543 9.34 -1.49 -29.87
C SER A 543 9.43 -2.07 -28.46
N TYR A 544 8.30 -2.15 -27.76
CA TYR A 544 8.16 -2.93 -26.54
C TYR A 544 7.61 -4.30 -26.88
N ALA A 545 8.34 -5.34 -26.49
CA ALA A 545 7.83 -6.70 -26.41
C ALA A 545 7.99 -7.13 -24.96
N VAL A 546 6.95 -7.68 -24.36
CA VAL A 546 7.14 -8.51 -23.17
C VAL A 546 7.90 -9.73 -23.66
N ASP A 547 8.99 -10.12 -22.99
CA ASP A 547 9.69 -11.38 -23.30
C ASP A 547 8.87 -12.60 -22.79
N GLN A 548 7.64 -12.72 -23.29
CA GLN A 548 6.88 -13.96 -23.33
C GLN A 548 7.55 -14.91 -24.33
N LYS A 549 8.69 -15.47 -23.91
CA LYS A 549 9.24 -16.68 -24.52
C LYS A 549 8.68 -17.90 -23.79
N PRO A 550 7.55 -18.49 -24.24
CA PRO A 550 7.22 -19.84 -23.83
C PRO A 550 8.38 -20.78 -24.19
N PRO A 551 8.56 -21.90 -23.46
CA PRO A 551 9.69 -22.80 -23.68
C PRO A 551 9.77 -23.19 -25.16
N PRO A 552 10.97 -23.15 -25.78
CA PRO A 552 11.09 -23.18 -27.23
C PRO A 552 10.61 -24.51 -27.80
N THR A 553 9.37 -24.53 -28.30
CA THR A 553 8.77 -25.63 -29.06
C THR A 553 9.25 -25.60 -30.52
N GLY A 554 10.57 -25.51 -30.69
CA GLY A 554 11.23 -25.82 -31.95
C GLY A 554 11.20 -27.34 -32.22
N PRO A 555 11.24 -27.78 -33.50
CA PRO A 555 11.46 -29.19 -33.81
C PRO A 555 12.81 -29.65 -33.26
N PRO A 556 12.99 -30.93 -32.90
CA PRO A 556 14.23 -31.42 -32.32
C PRO A 556 15.40 -31.34 -33.32
N GLY A 557 16.34 -30.42 -33.04
CA GLY A 557 17.50 -30.09 -33.87
C GLY A 557 17.54 -28.58 -34.14
N GLU A 558 18.60 -27.84 -33.80
CA GLU A 558 20.00 -28.24 -33.68
C GLU A 558 20.67 -27.53 -32.48
N ASN A 559 21.35 -28.30 -31.63
CA ASN A 559 22.06 -27.81 -30.45
C ASN A 559 23.32 -27.02 -30.91
N PRO A 560 23.57 -25.76 -30.51
CA PRO A 560 24.78 -25.02 -30.88
C PRO A 560 26.01 -25.48 -30.08
N GLY A 561 26.30 -26.79 -30.14
CA GLY A 561 27.24 -27.48 -29.26
C GLY A 561 26.59 -27.74 -27.89
N GLY A 562 26.12 -28.95 -27.57
CA GLY A 562 26.56 -30.23 -28.12
C GLY A 562 28.00 -30.58 -27.73
N VAL A 563 28.55 -29.87 -26.74
CA VAL A 563 29.73 -30.27 -25.98
C VAL A 563 29.21 -31.05 -24.78
N ASP A 564 29.69 -32.28 -24.57
CA ASP A 564 29.42 -33.00 -23.33
C ASP A 564 30.09 -32.19 -22.19
N LYS A 565 29.29 -31.53 -21.34
CA LYS A 565 29.79 -30.86 -20.14
C LYS A 565 30.49 -31.91 -19.28
N ASN A 566 31.58 -31.54 -18.65
CA ASN A 566 32.33 -32.40 -17.73
C ASN A 566 32.51 -31.66 -16.40
N PRO A 567 31.46 -31.55 -15.56
CA PRO A 567 31.53 -30.82 -14.30
C PRO A 567 32.71 -31.30 -13.44
N HIS A 568 33.62 -30.37 -13.10
CA HIS A 568 34.87 -30.72 -12.44
C HIS A 568 35.43 -29.59 -11.55
N GLY A 569 36.53 -29.91 -10.85
CA GLY A 569 37.26 -28.97 -10.00
C GLY A 569 36.46 -28.52 -8.77
N SER A 570 37.05 -27.65 -7.96
CA SER A 570 36.36 -27.02 -6.84
C SER A 570 36.71 -25.54 -6.74
N SER A 571 35.80 -24.78 -6.14
CA SER A 571 35.94 -23.35 -5.87
C SER A 571 35.67 -23.13 -4.39
N THR A 572 36.40 -22.19 -3.77
CA THR A 572 36.21 -21.87 -2.34
C THR A 572 36.06 -20.37 -2.14
N GLY A 573 34.92 -19.94 -1.61
CA GLY A 573 34.74 -18.62 -1.03
C GLY A 573 35.21 -18.60 0.41
N GLU A 574 35.75 -17.46 0.86
CA GLU A 574 36.19 -17.25 2.24
C GLU A 574 35.70 -15.88 2.71
N ASN A 575 35.11 -15.84 3.90
CA ASN A 575 34.78 -14.60 4.59
C ASN A 575 36.00 -14.14 5.41
N PRO A 576 36.70 -13.06 5.04
CA PRO A 576 37.93 -12.65 5.72
C PRO A 576 37.71 -12.08 7.13
N GLN A 577 36.46 -11.81 7.55
CA GLN A 577 36.12 -11.31 8.87
C GLN A 577 35.92 -12.44 9.89
N SER A 578 35.27 -13.54 9.52
CA SER A 578 35.06 -14.72 10.39
C SER A 578 36.06 -15.84 10.17
N GLY A 579 36.62 -15.96 8.96
CA GLY A 579 37.38 -17.13 8.52
C GLY A 579 36.49 -18.29 8.07
N ALA A 580 35.16 -18.10 7.95
CA ALA A 580 34.25 -19.11 7.42
C ALA A 580 34.53 -19.35 5.93
N ARG A 581 34.61 -20.61 5.51
CA ARG A 581 34.95 -21.02 4.14
C ARG A 581 33.86 -21.93 3.58
N LEU A 582 33.43 -21.65 2.35
CA LEU A 582 32.49 -22.51 1.62
C LEU A 582 33.20 -23.05 0.38
N THR A 583 33.27 -24.38 0.26
CA THR A 583 33.80 -25.05 -0.92
C THR A 583 32.67 -25.70 -1.70
N VAL A 584 32.66 -25.50 -3.02
CA VAL A 584 31.70 -26.08 -3.97
C VAL A 584 32.45 -27.06 -4.88
N GLU A 585 31.94 -28.28 -5.05
CA GLU A 585 32.48 -29.30 -5.97
C GLU A 585 31.33 -30.08 -6.64
N PRO A 586 31.29 -30.21 -7.98
CA PRO A 586 32.11 -29.51 -8.97
C PRO A 586 31.84 -28.00 -9.02
N ALA A 587 32.79 -27.22 -9.55
CA ALA A 587 32.63 -25.76 -9.69
C ALA A 587 32.89 -25.20 -11.10
N TYR A 588 33.39 -26.02 -12.03
CA TYR A 588 33.70 -25.64 -13.41
C TYR A 588 33.00 -26.56 -14.40
N GLU A 589 32.73 -26.05 -15.60
CA GLU A 589 32.06 -26.75 -16.70
C GLU A 589 30.71 -27.36 -16.29
N LEU A 590 29.96 -26.63 -15.45
CA LEU A 590 28.68 -27.05 -14.91
C LEU A 590 27.60 -27.22 -15.99
N GLU A 591 26.68 -28.15 -15.75
CA GLU A 591 25.47 -28.34 -16.55
C GLU A 591 24.55 -27.11 -16.44
N ASP A 592 23.88 -26.77 -17.55
CA ASP A 592 23.09 -25.53 -17.63
C ASP A 592 21.77 -25.57 -16.82
N GLU A 593 21.29 -26.75 -16.45
CA GLU A 593 20.07 -26.99 -15.66
C GLU A 593 20.28 -28.17 -14.69
N GLY A 594 19.75 -28.05 -13.46
CA GLY A 594 19.71 -29.14 -12.48
C GLY A 594 21.06 -29.68 -12.01
N GLN A 595 22.13 -28.90 -12.11
CA GLN A 595 23.48 -29.29 -11.70
C GLN A 595 23.53 -29.57 -10.19
N LYS A 596 24.04 -30.74 -9.80
CA LYS A 596 24.28 -31.07 -8.39
C LYS A 596 25.68 -30.73 -7.96
N VAL A 597 25.81 -30.16 -6.77
CA VAL A 597 27.10 -29.84 -6.14
C VAL A 597 27.10 -30.32 -4.69
N THR A 598 28.24 -30.86 -4.26
CA THR A 598 28.57 -31.04 -2.86
C THR A 598 29.12 -29.73 -2.33
N LEU A 599 28.62 -29.32 -1.16
CA LEU A 599 29.02 -28.13 -0.44
C LEU A 599 29.69 -28.54 0.86
N THR A 600 30.89 -28.00 1.11
CA THR A 600 31.60 -28.18 2.39
C THR A 600 31.82 -26.80 3.01
N GLY A 601 31.17 -26.55 4.13
CA GLY A 601 31.42 -25.37 4.95
C GLY A 601 32.38 -25.70 6.08
N GLU A 602 33.35 -24.83 6.33
CA GLU A 602 34.33 -24.94 7.40
C GLU A 602 34.35 -23.66 8.25
N GLY A 603 34.44 -23.80 9.57
CA GLY A 603 34.65 -22.68 10.50
C GLY A 603 33.52 -21.64 10.57
N TYR A 604 32.27 -22.03 10.29
CA TYR A 604 31.12 -21.12 10.42
C TYR A 604 30.84 -20.80 11.90
N PRO A 605 30.43 -19.56 12.25
CA PRO A 605 29.92 -19.25 13.59
C PRO A 605 28.76 -20.16 13.99
N THR A 606 28.87 -20.81 15.14
CA THR A 606 27.86 -21.77 15.66
C THR A 606 26.71 -21.12 16.43
N SER A 607 26.63 -19.78 16.45
CA SER A 607 25.52 -19.00 17.02
C SER A 607 25.55 -17.56 16.51
N ASN A 608 24.40 -16.86 16.52
CA ASN A 608 24.33 -15.41 16.32
C ASN A 608 23.93 -14.72 17.64
N GLY A 609 24.74 -13.77 18.12
CA GLY A 609 24.48 -13.06 19.40
C GLY A 609 24.38 -13.96 20.64
N GLY A 610 24.86 -15.22 20.57
CA GLY A 610 24.67 -16.24 21.61
C GLY A 610 23.34 -17.01 21.52
N SER A 611 22.53 -16.76 20.48
CA SER A 611 21.35 -17.56 20.12
C SER A 611 21.72 -18.67 19.15
N ASN A 612 21.12 -19.85 19.32
CA ASN A 612 21.23 -20.98 18.39
C ASN A 612 19.96 -21.15 17.53
N PHE A 613 19.12 -20.13 17.44
CA PHE A 613 17.98 -20.07 16.53
C PHE A 613 18.45 -19.81 15.10
N GLY A 614 18.00 -20.63 14.14
CA GLY A 614 18.36 -20.52 12.73
C GLY A 614 19.72 -21.11 12.39
N GLY A 615 20.49 -20.39 11.56
CA GLY A 615 21.72 -20.91 10.97
C GLY A 615 22.14 -20.08 9.76
N ALA A 616 22.60 -20.75 8.70
CA ALA A 616 22.87 -20.16 7.40
C ALA A 616 21.90 -20.72 6.34
N TYR A 617 21.29 -19.87 5.51
CA TYR A 617 20.71 -20.31 4.25
C TYR A 617 21.80 -20.62 3.24
N ILE A 618 21.53 -21.56 2.33
CA ILE A 618 22.30 -21.90 1.13
C ILE A 618 21.41 -21.54 -0.06
N MET A 619 21.95 -20.77 -0.99
CA MET A 619 21.24 -20.22 -2.14
C MET A 619 22.17 -20.23 -3.36
N PHE A 620 21.63 -20.11 -4.57
CA PHE A 620 22.44 -19.89 -5.78
C PHE A 620 21.99 -18.62 -6.49
N GLY A 621 22.97 -17.81 -6.90
CA GLY A 621 22.69 -16.45 -7.34
C GLY A 621 23.90 -15.68 -7.85
N TRP A 622 23.68 -14.38 -8.04
CA TRP A 622 24.65 -13.35 -8.38
C TRP A 622 24.76 -12.34 -7.22
N ILE A 623 25.90 -11.67 -7.10
CA ILE A 623 26.11 -10.57 -6.16
C ILE A 623 26.66 -9.36 -6.91
N ASP A 624 26.31 -8.16 -6.47
CA ASP A 624 26.80 -6.92 -7.06
C ASP A 624 28.33 -6.81 -6.86
N PRO A 625 29.13 -6.78 -7.95
CA PRO A 625 30.58 -6.71 -7.84
C PRO A 625 31.08 -5.37 -7.28
N GLU A 626 30.31 -4.28 -7.39
CA GLU A 626 30.68 -2.96 -6.88
C GLU A 626 30.62 -2.89 -5.34
N LEU A 627 29.73 -3.67 -4.71
CA LEU A 627 29.61 -3.71 -3.24
C LEU A 627 30.77 -4.45 -2.56
N GLY A 628 31.54 -5.25 -3.29
CA GLY A 628 32.67 -6.00 -2.74
C GLY A 628 32.25 -6.82 -1.51
N GLY A 629 32.96 -6.69 -0.39
CA GLY A 629 32.64 -7.40 0.86
C GLY A 629 31.34 -6.97 1.58
N SER A 630 30.59 -6.01 1.04
CA SER A 630 29.32 -5.51 1.59
C SER A 630 28.07 -6.05 0.87
N TRP A 631 28.21 -7.02 -0.05
CA TRP A 631 27.09 -7.56 -0.83
C TRP A 631 25.96 -8.18 0.02
N GLY A 632 26.27 -8.68 1.22
CA GLY A 632 25.34 -9.44 2.05
C GLY A 632 24.53 -8.57 3.05
N PRO A 633 23.49 -9.15 3.68
CA PRO A 633 22.60 -8.45 4.60
C PRO A 633 23.28 -7.71 5.76
N SER A 634 24.46 -8.17 6.21
CA SER A 634 25.21 -7.51 7.28
C SER A 634 26.05 -6.31 6.83
N GLY A 635 26.20 -6.12 5.52
CA GLY A 635 26.94 -5.03 4.89
C GLY A 635 26.04 -3.95 4.27
N ASP A 636 24.78 -3.89 4.68
CA ASP A 636 23.69 -3.09 4.09
C ASP A 636 23.27 -3.56 2.67
N GLY A 637 23.67 -4.76 2.25
CA GLY A 637 23.27 -5.37 0.98
C GLY A 637 21.81 -5.85 0.99
N VAL A 638 21.04 -5.42 -0.01
CA VAL A 638 19.59 -5.70 -0.15
C VAL A 638 19.35 -6.77 -1.22
N GLY A 639 18.44 -7.71 -0.94
CA GLY A 639 18.00 -8.72 -1.92
C GLY A 639 17.32 -8.07 -3.13
N GLY A 640 17.64 -8.53 -4.35
CA GLY A 640 17.19 -7.90 -5.59
C GLY A 640 18.10 -6.75 -6.07
N HIS A 641 19.08 -6.33 -5.27
CA HIS A 641 20.04 -5.28 -5.64
C HIS A 641 21.49 -5.73 -5.38
N GLY A 642 21.90 -5.85 -4.11
CA GLY A 642 23.24 -6.26 -3.73
C GLY A 642 23.49 -7.76 -3.88
N TYR A 643 22.44 -8.57 -3.80
CA TYR A 643 22.46 -9.98 -4.14
C TYR A 643 21.11 -10.45 -4.72
N VAL A 644 21.17 -11.32 -5.72
CA VAL A 644 20.01 -11.83 -6.47
C VAL A 644 20.15 -13.35 -6.52
N TYR A 645 19.12 -14.11 -6.18
CA TYR A 645 19.17 -15.58 -6.12
C TYR A 645 17.89 -16.20 -6.67
N ILE A 646 17.93 -17.47 -7.07
CA ILE A 646 16.73 -18.16 -7.59
C ILE A 646 15.69 -18.29 -6.47
N GLU A 647 14.53 -17.65 -6.67
CA GLU A 647 13.42 -17.60 -5.71
C GLU A 647 12.70 -18.96 -5.58
N GLY A 648 11.86 -19.11 -4.55
CA GLY A 648 11.16 -20.37 -4.23
C GLY A 648 11.84 -21.19 -3.13
N GLU A 649 11.06 -22.02 -2.42
CA GLU A 649 11.55 -22.84 -1.30
C GLU A 649 12.43 -24.01 -1.76
N GLU A 650 12.20 -24.51 -2.98
CA GLU A 650 12.93 -25.62 -3.58
C GLU A 650 14.37 -25.27 -4.00
N ASN A 651 14.67 -23.97 -4.15
CA ASN A 651 15.96 -23.44 -4.56
C ASN A 651 16.83 -22.98 -3.38
N GLN A 652 16.36 -23.21 -2.15
CA GLN A 652 17.00 -22.78 -0.91
C GLN A 652 17.16 -23.97 0.05
N SER A 653 18.27 -24.01 0.79
CA SER A 653 18.44 -24.97 1.89
C SER A 653 18.95 -24.25 3.15
N MET A 654 18.91 -24.88 4.32
CA MET A 654 19.38 -24.29 5.57
C MET A 654 20.29 -25.24 6.34
N VAL A 655 21.47 -24.71 6.71
CA VAL A 655 22.41 -25.30 7.67
C VAL A 655 22.05 -24.79 9.07
N SER A 656 21.49 -25.64 9.93
CA SER A 656 21.15 -25.26 11.31
C SER A 656 22.38 -25.06 12.21
N TYR A 657 22.31 -24.09 13.14
CA TYR A 657 23.25 -24.02 14.29
C TYR A 657 23.13 -25.26 15.20
N PRO A 658 24.18 -25.59 16.00
CA PRO A 658 24.13 -26.70 16.94
C PRO A 658 23.01 -26.55 17.99
N GLY A 659 22.15 -27.57 18.06
CA GLY A 659 21.05 -27.63 19.02
C GLY A 659 19.86 -26.70 18.73
N ASN A 660 19.76 -26.17 17.51
CA ASN A 660 18.60 -25.39 17.04
C ASN A 660 17.28 -26.18 17.23
N THR A 661 16.18 -25.46 17.49
CA THR A 661 14.83 -25.97 17.74
C THR A 661 13.81 -25.66 16.63
N THR A 662 14.19 -24.93 15.58
CA THR A 662 13.36 -24.79 14.38
C THR A 662 13.27 -26.12 13.61
N VAL A 663 12.38 -26.19 12.61
CA VAL A 663 12.15 -27.38 11.77
C VAL A 663 13.47 -27.92 11.18
N PRO A 664 13.58 -29.23 10.87
CA PRO A 664 14.87 -29.85 10.55
C PRO A 664 15.55 -29.23 9.32
N GLY A 665 16.62 -28.47 9.57
CA GLY A 665 17.59 -28.08 8.55
C GLY A 665 18.41 -29.29 8.09
N PHE A 666 18.74 -29.32 6.79
CA PHE A 666 19.59 -30.32 6.17
C PHE A 666 20.77 -29.58 5.51
N PRO A 667 21.99 -29.59 6.09
CA PRO A 667 22.46 -30.28 7.30
C PRO A 667 22.31 -29.46 8.60
N THR A 668 22.98 -29.90 9.67
CA THR A 668 23.26 -29.11 10.88
C THR A 668 24.77 -29.02 11.03
N MET A 669 25.33 -27.84 11.31
CA MET A 669 26.77 -27.68 11.57
C MET A 669 27.17 -28.29 12.92
N ASP A 670 28.43 -28.69 13.04
CA ASP A 670 28.96 -29.25 14.29
C ASP A 670 29.46 -28.18 15.27
N GLU A 671 30.17 -28.59 16.33
CA GLU A 671 30.64 -27.67 17.37
C GLU A 671 31.85 -26.80 16.96
N ASP A 672 32.59 -27.20 15.92
CA ASP A 672 33.71 -26.45 15.34
C ASP A 672 33.24 -25.51 14.21
N GLY A 673 32.01 -25.69 13.71
CA GLY A 673 31.40 -24.86 12.66
C GLY A 673 31.40 -25.51 11.29
N ASP A 674 31.68 -26.81 11.22
CA ASP A 674 31.87 -27.54 9.97
C ASP A 674 30.56 -28.24 9.54
N TRP A 675 30.33 -28.34 8.23
CA TRP A 675 29.13 -28.97 7.65
C TRP A 675 29.32 -29.44 6.20
N GLU A 676 28.51 -30.42 5.79
CA GLU A 676 28.49 -30.96 4.41
C GLU A 676 27.04 -31.07 3.92
N ALA A 677 26.76 -30.59 2.71
CA ALA A 677 25.44 -30.60 2.10
C ALA A 677 25.49 -30.99 0.61
N GLU A 678 24.41 -31.56 0.09
CA GLU A 678 24.16 -31.65 -1.35
C GLU A 678 23.20 -30.52 -1.74
N PHE A 679 23.52 -29.76 -2.78
CA PHE A 679 22.69 -28.68 -3.29
C PHE A 679 22.48 -28.83 -4.81
N THR A 680 21.35 -28.35 -5.32
CA THR A 680 21.03 -28.40 -6.76
C THR A 680 20.90 -26.98 -7.29
N ILE A 681 21.81 -26.60 -8.19
CA ILE A 681 21.74 -25.36 -8.96
C ILE A 681 20.69 -25.58 -10.06
N ALA A 682 19.56 -24.89 -9.97
CA ALA A 682 18.41 -25.15 -10.84
C ALA A 682 18.67 -24.75 -12.29
N SER A 683 19.31 -23.60 -12.54
CA SER A 683 19.63 -23.09 -13.88
C SER A 683 20.85 -22.16 -13.90
N SER A 684 21.56 -22.17 -15.02
CA SER A 684 22.62 -21.22 -15.42
C SER A 684 22.10 -19.85 -15.88
N ARG A 685 20.79 -19.77 -16.19
CA ARG A 685 20.09 -18.54 -16.61
C ARG A 685 18.71 -18.50 -15.96
N PHE A 686 18.38 -17.41 -15.28
CA PHE A 686 17.12 -17.28 -14.57
C PHE A 686 16.74 -15.82 -14.40
N THR A 687 15.45 -15.56 -14.22
CA THR A 687 14.92 -14.26 -13.78
C THR A 687 14.58 -14.39 -12.30
N ALA A 688 15.01 -13.43 -11.49
CA ALA A 688 14.67 -13.34 -10.07
C ALA A 688 14.70 -11.86 -9.64
N PHE A 689 13.80 -11.45 -8.74
CA PHE A 689 13.67 -10.06 -8.30
C PHE A 689 13.52 -9.05 -9.47
N GLY A 690 12.84 -9.46 -10.55
CA GLY A 690 12.71 -8.67 -11.78
C GLY A 690 13.99 -8.50 -12.60
N GLN A 691 15.11 -9.11 -12.20
CA GLN A 691 16.40 -9.06 -12.89
C GLN A 691 16.70 -10.39 -13.61
N ASP A 692 17.08 -10.29 -14.88
CA ASP A 692 17.63 -11.43 -15.63
C ASP A 692 19.10 -11.64 -15.27
N VAL A 693 19.45 -12.86 -14.87
CA VAL A 693 20.81 -13.29 -14.53
C VAL A 693 21.27 -14.30 -15.57
N ASP A 694 22.35 -13.97 -16.30
CA ASP A 694 23.06 -14.90 -17.18
C ASP A 694 24.44 -15.22 -16.60
N CYS A 695 24.61 -16.44 -16.07
CA CYS A 695 25.86 -16.88 -15.46
C CYS A 695 27.00 -17.17 -16.45
N TYR A 696 26.83 -16.84 -17.73
CA TYR A 696 27.92 -16.77 -18.72
C TYR A 696 28.51 -15.37 -18.88
N THR A 697 27.81 -14.32 -18.44
CA THR A 697 28.30 -12.93 -18.51
C THR A 697 28.46 -12.30 -17.13
N MET A 698 27.68 -12.75 -16.15
CA MET A 698 27.68 -12.30 -14.76
C MET A 698 28.30 -13.37 -13.86
N GLN A 699 29.13 -12.99 -12.87
CA GLN A 699 29.71 -13.96 -11.94
C GLN A 699 28.64 -14.50 -10.97
N CYS A 700 28.07 -15.65 -11.28
CA CYS A 700 27.23 -16.40 -10.34
C CYS A 700 28.05 -17.22 -9.34
N GLY A 701 27.40 -17.67 -8.27
CA GLY A 701 28.00 -18.45 -7.20
C GLY A 701 26.98 -19.02 -6.23
N VAL A 702 27.45 -19.89 -5.34
CA VAL A 702 26.69 -20.33 -4.16
C VAL A 702 26.85 -19.28 -3.07
N ILE A 703 25.73 -18.82 -2.54
CA ILE A 703 25.59 -17.80 -1.51
C ILE A 703 25.21 -18.49 -0.20
N THR A 704 25.86 -18.12 0.91
CA THR A 704 25.30 -18.29 2.26
C THR A 704 25.01 -16.96 2.90
N ILE A 705 23.88 -16.84 3.59
CA ILE A 705 23.47 -15.68 4.40
C ILE A 705 22.83 -16.15 5.72
N GLY A 706 22.67 -15.28 6.71
CA GLY A 706 22.02 -15.66 7.97
C GLY A 706 20.53 -16.02 7.79
N ALA A 707 20.13 -17.17 8.34
CA ALA A 707 18.77 -17.70 8.17
C ALA A 707 17.71 -16.90 8.94
N HIS A 708 16.45 -16.97 8.49
CA HIS A 708 15.30 -16.26 9.08
C HIS A 708 15.50 -14.74 9.23
N GLY A 709 16.02 -14.08 8.19
CA GLY A 709 16.22 -12.63 8.15
C GLY A 709 17.26 -12.09 9.14
N GLN A 710 18.10 -12.95 9.71
CA GLN A 710 19.13 -12.54 10.65
C GLN A 710 20.38 -12.06 9.90
N ALA A 711 20.67 -10.76 9.92
CA ALA A 711 21.98 -10.27 9.48
C ALA A 711 23.09 -10.94 10.30
N ASN A 712 24.05 -11.58 9.64
CA ASN A 712 25.17 -12.25 10.29
C ASN A 712 26.39 -12.31 9.37
N ALA A 713 27.21 -11.26 9.45
CA ALA A 713 28.47 -11.11 8.72
C ALA A 713 29.40 -12.32 8.81
N GLY A 714 29.28 -13.16 9.85
CA GLY A 714 30.17 -14.30 10.02
C GLY A 714 29.79 -15.55 9.22
N VAL A 715 28.56 -15.67 8.74
CA VAL A 715 28.09 -16.78 7.88
C VAL A 715 27.87 -16.36 6.42
N GLU A 716 28.10 -15.08 6.11
CA GLU A 716 27.90 -14.51 4.78
C GLU A 716 29.10 -14.84 3.88
N VAL A 717 28.93 -15.78 2.94
CA VAL A 717 29.99 -16.27 2.04
C VAL A 717 29.46 -16.38 0.62
N PHE A 718 30.20 -15.85 -0.36
CA PHE A 718 29.95 -16.05 -1.78
C PHE A 718 31.05 -16.92 -2.38
N THR A 719 30.68 -18.01 -3.04
CA THR A 719 31.62 -18.92 -3.72
C THR A 719 31.32 -18.97 -5.21
N PRO A 720 32.18 -18.40 -6.08
CA PRO A 720 31.92 -18.34 -7.51
C PRO A 720 31.96 -19.73 -8.15
N VAL A 721 31.10 -19.96 -9.14
CA VAL A 721 31.10 -21.16 -9.99
C VAL A 721 31.02 -20.77 -11.46
N TYR A 722 31.29 -21.72 -12.36
CA TYR A 722 31.52 -21.46 -13.79
C TYR A 722 30.84 -22.53 -14.67
N PHE A 723 30.07 -22.08 -15.65
CA PHE A 723 29.38 -22.96 -16.62
C PHE A 723 30.23 -23.24 -17.87
N ASP A 724 31.38 -22.59 -18.01
CA ASP A 724 32.43 -22.91 -18.97
C ASP A 724 33.63 -23.59 -18.27
N ALA A 725 34.66 -23.95 -19.05
CA ALA A 725 35.76 -24.80 -18.58
C ALA A 725 36.70 -24.13 -17.56
N ASP A 726 36.81 -22.80 -17.55
CA ASP A 726 37.82 -22.07 -16.77
C ASP A 726 37.38 -20.67 -16.28
N GLY A 727 36.09 -20.33 -16.41
CA GLY A 727 35.55 -19.02 -16.06
C GLY A 727 35.94 -17.90 -17.01
N SER A 728 36.35 -18.19 -18.25
CA SER A 728 36.81 -17.18 -19.22
C SER A 728 35.71 -16.42 -19.95
N SER A 729 34.46 -16.89 -19.90
CA SER A 729 33.27 -16.20 -20.44
C SER A 729 32.83 -14.99 -19.60
N ILE A 730 33.05 -15.04 -18.28
CA ILE A 730 32.67 -13.97 -17.34
C ILE A 730 33.51 -12.71 -17.60
N ASP A 731 32.84 -11.57 -17.82
CA ASP A 731 33.49 -10.27 -17.97
C ASP A 731 34.37 -9.97 -16.73
N PRO A 732 35.65 -9.56 -16.89
CA PRO A 732 36.50 -9.18 -15.78
C PRO A 732 35.89 -8.16 -14.81
N ASP A 733 35.09 -7.20 -15.31
CA ASP A 733 34.46 -6.16 -14.49
C ASP A 733 33.16 -6.66 -13.81
N ALA A 734 32.60 -7.79 -14.26
CA ALA A 734 31.45 -8.45 -13.63
C ALA A 734 31.83 -9.45 -12.51
N ARG A 735 33.10 -9.45 -12.08
CA ARG A 735 33.61 -10.30 -11.00
C ARG A 735 33.67 -9.52 -9.69
N PRO A 736 33.18 -10.08 -8.55
CA PRO A 736 33.22 -9.40 -7.27
C PRO A 736 34.64 -8.99 -6.88
N VAL A 737 34.80 -7.71 -6.52
CA VAL A 737 36.10 -7.17 -6.13
C VAL A 737 36.50 -7.77 -4.77
N ALA A 738 37.36 -8.78 -4.81
CA ALA A 738 37.92 -9.39 -3.61
C ALA A 738 38.56 -8.30 -2.72
N GLY A 739 38.14 -8.25 -1.44
CA GLY A 739 38.54 -7.22 -0.50
C GLY A 739 40.03 -7.22 -0.16
N GLY A 740 40.85 -6.57 -0.98
CA GLY A 740 42.25 -6.25 -0.68
C GLY A 740 43.31 -6.83 -1.63
N GLN A 741 43.58 -6.08 -2.72
CA GLN A 741 44.84 -6.06 -3.49
C GLN A 741 45.30 -7.32 -4.27
N GLY A 742 44.90 -7.38 -5.55
CA GLY A 742 45.83 -7.05 -6.65
C GLY A 742 46.65 -8.14 -7.35
N GLY A 743 46.28 -8.41 -8.62
CA GLY A 743 47.23 -8.69 -9.70
C GLY A 743 47.16 -10.08 -10.36
N ASP A 744 46.78 -10.08 -11.65
CA ASP A 744 47.08 -11.05 -12.72
C ASP A 744 46.99 -12.57 -12.44
N GLY A 745 46.03 -13.24 -13.09
CA GLY A 745 46.16 -14.68 -13.42
C GLY A 745 46.94 -14.89 -14.74
N PRO A 746 47.22 -16.13 -15.17
CA PRO A 746 47.12 -17.41 -14.45
C PRO A 746 48.50 -18.09 -14.26
N GLY A 747 48.64 -19.07 -13.34
CA GLY A 747 49.92 -19.76 -13.15
C GLY A 747 49.89 -21.06 -12.35
N LEU A 748 50.02 -22.20 -13.05
CA LEU A 748 50.33 -23.51 -12.46
C LEU A 748 51.73 -23.53 -11.81
N GLY A 749 51.87 -24.06 -10.59
CA GLY A 749 53.19 -24.28 -9.99
C GLY A 749 53.21 -24.83 -8.57
N THR A 750 53.56 -26.11 -8.43
CA THR A 750 53.85 -26.76 -7.13
C THR A 750 55.22 -26.36 -6.60
N ASP A 751 55.34 -25.98 -5.32
CA ASP A 751 56.16 -26.69 -4.32
C ASP A 751 56.23 -25.92 -2.99
N GLY A 752 56.11 -26.65 -1.87
CA GLY A 752 55.85 -26.06 -0.56
C GLY A 752 57.03 -25.43 0.17
N LEU A 753 56.73 -24.88 1.36
CA LEU A 753 57.49 -25.06 2.60
C LEU A 753 56.65 -24.58 3.80
N ALA A 754 56.53 -25.42 4.83
CA ALA A 754 55.88 -25.12 6.11
C ALA A 754 56.94 -24.88 7.22
N PRO A 755 56.56 -24.68 8.50
CA PRO A 755 55.87 -23.51 9.05
C PRO A 755 56.66 -22.86 10.21
N ALA A 756 56.18 -21.76 10.79
CA ALA A 756 56.68 -21.24 12.07
C ALA A 756 55.54 -20.66 12.93
N ALA A 757 55.49 -21.03 14.22
CA ALA A 757 54.38 -20.74 15.13
C ALA A 757 54.68 -19.63 16.15
N GLY A 758 53.64 -18.98 16.70
CA GLY A 758 53.75 -18.08 17.85
C GLY A 758 52.47 -17.30 18.20
N ALA A 759 51.67 -17.81 19.14
CA ALA A 759 50.48 -17.15 19.73
C ALA A 759 50.87 -16.14 20.86
N PRO A 760 49.95 -15.44 21.57
CA PRO A 760 48.49 -15.38 21.45
C PRO A 760 47.88 -13.94 21.44
N ALA A 761 46.53 -13.87 21.46
CA ALA A 761 45.71 -12.65 21.39
C ALA A 761 45.79 -11.70 22.61
N GLY A 762 45.41 -10.43 22.38
CA GLY A 762 45.22 -9.40 23.40
C GLY A 762 44.29 -8.27 22.90
N LEU A 763 43.38 -7.80 23.77
CA LEU A 763 42.29 -6.88 23.43
C LEU A 763 42.79 -5.51 22.94
N SER A 764 42.11 -4.96 21.93
CA SER A 764 42.19 -3.54 21.53
C SER A 764 40.78 -2.96 21.37
N ALA A 765 40.31 -2.22 22.37
CA ALA A 765 39.11 -1.40 22.25
C ALA A 765 39.49 -0.04 21.63
N ALA A 766 38.82 0.37 20.56
CA ALA A 766 39.08 1.64 19.91
C ALA A 766 38.44 2.81 20.69
N THR A 767 39.27 3.73 21.20
CA THR A 767 38.82 5.05 21.68
C THR A 767 39.35 6.14 20.77
N GLY A 768 38.53 6.59 19.82
CA GLY A 768 38.78 7.79 19.04
C GLY A 768 38.34 9.04 19.81
N LEU A 769 39.29 9.78 20.38
CA LEU A 769 39.09 11.20 20.75
C LEU A 769 39.05 12.01 19.43
N VAL A 770 38.06 12.85 19.16
CA VAL A 770 37.82 14.18 19.76
C VAL A 770 39.10 15.03 19.78
N ASP A 771 39.29 15.82 18.72
CA ASP A 771 40.32 16.86 18.66
C ASP A 771 40.04 17.98 19.68
N GLY A 772 41.09 18.59 20.24
CA GLY A 772 41.01 19.29 21.52
C GLY A 772 41.52 20.72 21.52
N SER A 773 40.63 21.68 21.74
CA SER A 773 41.02 23.08 21.98
C SER A 773 40.12 23.88 22.96
N ASP A 774 39.71 23.29 24.09
CA ASP A 774 39.20 24.08 25.23
C ASP A 774 39.59 23.49 26.63
N PRO A 775 40.39 24.20 27.45
CA PRO A 775 40.73 23.77 28.81
C PRO A 775 39.56 23.80 29.82
N ALA A 776 38.40 24.36 29.48
CA ALA A 776 37.18 24.29 30.28
C ALA A 776 36.50 22.91 30.18
N ALA A 777 36.41 22.34 28.98
CA ALA A 777 35.77 21.04 28.71
C ALA A 777 36.44 19.90 29.50
N ALA A 778 37.78 19.89 29.54
CA ALA A 778 38.56 18.89 30.27
C ALA A 778 38.28 18.86 31.80
N ARG A 779 37.80 19.96 32.39
CA ARG A 779 37.41 20.02 33.81
C ARG A 779 36.00 19.50 34.07
N LEU A 780 35.10 19.63 33.08
CA LEU A 780 33.72 19.16 33.20
C LEU A 780 33.64 17.62 33.11
N VAL A 781 34.36 17.02 32.17
CA VAL A 781 34.43 15.54 32.00
C VAL A 781 34.98 14.86 33.26
N ALA A 782 36.01 15.46 33.89
CA ALA A 782 36.59 14.95 35.14
C ALA A 782 35.64 15.02 36.35
N LEU A 783 34.69 15.96 36.37
CA LEU A 783 33.67 16.07 37.42
C LEU A 783 32.52 15.08 37.20
N ILE A 784 32.09 14.86 35.95
CA ILE A 784 31.04 13.91 35.60
C ILE A 784 31.48 12.47 35.91
N GLY A 785 32.72 12.10 35.57
CA GLY A 785 33.27 10.78 35.90
C GLY A 785 33.33 10.49 37.41
N LEU A 786 33.52 11.51 38.24
CA LEU A 786 33.55 11.36 39.71
C LEU A 786 32.14 11.14 40.31
N LEU A 787 31.11 11.71 39.70
CA LEU A 787 29.71 11.55 40.14
C LEU A 787 29.14 10.16 39.81
N ILE A 788 29.46 9.62 38.64
CA ILE A 788 29.02 8.28 38.22
C ILE A 788 29.61 7.19 39.14
N ALA A 789 30.88 7.32 39.54
CA ALA A 789 31.52 6.42 40.51
C ALA A 789 30.90 6.49 41.92
N ALA A 790 30.32 7.63 42.32
CA ALA A 790 29.68 7.80 43.62
C ALA A 790 28.27 7.18 43.67
N ALA A 791 27.52 7.18 42.56
CA ALA A 791 26.18 6.59 42.51
C ALA A 791 26.20 5.05 42.60
N GLY A 792 27.16 4.40 41.93
CA GLY A 792 27.27 2.92 41.89
C GLY A 792 27.55 2.26 43.25
N SER A 793 28.06 3.01 44.24
CA SER A 793 28.37 2.47 45.57
C SER A 793 27.20 2.51 46.57
N LEU A 794 26.06 3.12 46.22
CA LEU A 794 24.86 3.17 47.07
C LEU A 794 23.81 2.10 46.72
N GLY A 795 23.78 1.57 45.50
CA GLY A 795 22.80 0.56 45.07
C GLY A 795 22.99 -0.83 45.70
N LEU A 796 24.23 -1.21 46.00
CA LEU A 796 24.60 -2.55 46.48
C LEU A 796 24.27 -2.83 47.96
N ALA A 797 23.81 -1.83 48.73
CA ALA A 797 23.52 -1.99 50.16
C ALA A 797 22.07 -2.41 50.48
N SER A 798 21.15 -2.36 49.52
CA SER A 798 19.70 -2.40 49.78
C SER A 798 19.02 -3.78 49.64
N LEU A 799 19.74 -4.81 49.20
CA LEU A 799 19.16 -6.12 48.82
C LEU A 799 19.31 -7.26 49.87
N TRP A 800 19.77 -6.96 51.09
CA TRP A 800 20.04 -7.97 52.13
C TRP A 800 19.22 -7.83 53.42
N ALA A 801 17.99 -7.30 53.34
CA ALA A 801 17.10 -7.24 54.50
C ALA A 801 15.60 -7.45 54.13
N THR A 802 15.15 -8.71 54.08
CA THR A 802 13.97 -9.22 54.84
C THR A 802 13.55 -10.62 54.36
N ARG A 803 13.74 -11.64 55.22
CA ARG A 803 12.97 -12.89 55.18
C ARG A 803 12.26 -13.06 56.52
N PRO A 804 10.95 -13.32 56.57
CA PRO A 804 10.25 -13.57 57.84
C PRO A 804 10.50 -15.01 58.33
N VAL A 805 10.60 -15.18 59.65
CA VAL A 805 10.65 -16.49 60.33
C VAL A 805 9.44 -16.57 61.28
N PRO A 806 8.68 -17.69 61.31
CA PRO A 806 7.41 -17.76 62.03
C PRO A 806 7.55 -18.21 63.50
N ARG A 807 6.55 -17.83 64.30
CA ARG A 807 6.04 -18.43 65.57
C ARG A 807 4.85 -17.55 66.00
N SER A 808 3.77 -18.06 66.61
CA SER A 808 3.51 -19.38 67.22
C SER A 808 2.03 -19.71 67.15
#